data_AF-A0A1I8JG69-F1
#
_entry.id   AF-A0A1I8JG69-F1
#
_cell.length_a   1.000
_cell.length_b   1.000
_cell.length_c   1.000
_cell.angle_alpha   90.00
_cell.angle_beta   90.00
_cell.angle_gamma   90.00
#
_symmetry.space_group_name_H-M   'P 1'
#
loop_
_entity.id
_entity.type
_entity.pdbx_description
1 polymer ?
#
loop_
_entity_poly.entity_id
_entity_poly.type
_entity_poly.pdbx_seq_one_letter_code
_entity_poly.pdbx_strand_id
1 'polypeptide(L)'
;CRYSQPDVFIEDWPADDSRLKSGRCYLRRDSLQLQPIDMHNAPELHHLETALAGPEVPAQMRLRPGGSWAPSNCTPLQHVAVMVAFRNRDFHLRLLLNRLHRMLRRQLIKYTVFVVEQTGPEPFNRGMLMNVGVVEALKLASFDCFIFHDVDMIPEHDRNVYLCDENARHLASAIDEMRYHVMFYNYLGAVLAMSSKNFFRINGFSNVYWGWGNEDDDISARTMEAGMLVSRPPPTLGRYKMVRHPKAVRIESGNEYFMAWRARHYEDGLNALSRASYSVLSRQAMPLYTNISVRLSRQRHRITPEWLSNSDSQIDSFCRRWQGRRFPMRVCWHMSVAGRYLLLCLYLCLWVFALFNYSSRCRYSQPDVFIEDWPADDSRLKSGRCYLRRDSLQLQPIDMHNAPELHHLETALAGPEVPAQMRLRPGGSWAPSNCTPLQHVAVMVAFRNRDFHLRLLLNRLHRMLRRQLIKYTVFVVEQTGPEPFNRGMLMNVGVVEALKLASFDCFIFHDVDMIPEHDRNVYLCDENARHLASAIDEMRYHVMFYNYLGAVLAMSSKNFFRINGFSNVYWGWGNEDDDISARTMEAGMLVSRPPPTLGRYKMVRHPKAVRIESGNEYFMAWRARHYEDGLNALSRASYSVLSRQAMPLYTNISVRLSRQRHRITPEWLSNSDSSPKRTNRSQRNSQPV
;
A
#
# COMPACT_ATOMS: atom_id res chain seq x y z
N CYS A 1 -9.05 12.44 -2.43
CA CYS A 1 -8.10 13.05 -1.46
C CYS A 1 -7.77 14.46 -1.93
N ARG A 2 -7.74 15.44 -1.02
CA ARG A 2 -7.35 16.81 -1.33
C ARG A 2 -6.05 17.11 -0.59
N TYR A 3 -5.06 17.71 -1.26
CA TYR A 3 -3.94 18.29 -0.52
C TYR A 3 -4.44 19.53 0.20
N SER A 4 -4.38 19.55 1.53
CA SER A 4 -4.59 20.75 2.33
C SER A 4 -3.39 21.65 2.06
N GLN A 5 -3.60 22.80 1.40
CA GLN A 5 -2.54 23.79 1.32
C GLN A 5 -2.28 24.33 2.73
N PRO A 6 -1.04 24.26 3.24
CA PRO A 6 -0.69 24.84 4.55
C PRO A 6 -1.06 26.31 4.64
N ASP A 7 -1.08 26.99 3.49
CA ASP A 7 -1.37 28.41 3.31
C ASP A 7 -2.79 28.79 3.73
N VAL A 8 -3.70 27.82 3.88
CA VAL A 8 -5.02 28.05 4.51
C VAL A 8 -4.87 28.44 6.00
N PHE A 9 -3.77 28.05 6.63
CA PHE A 9 -3.43 28.35 8.02
C PHE A 9 -2.18 29.24 8.18
N ILE A 10 -1.45 29.53 7.08
CA ILE A 10 -0.18 30.25 7.05
C ILE A 10 -0.29 31.42 6.05
N GLU A 11 -0.27 32.66 6.53
CA GLU A 11 -0.33 33.85 5.66
C GLU A 11 1.05 34.52 5.53
N ASP A 12 1.45 34.92 4.31
CA ASP A 12 2.62 35.78 4.08
C ASP A 12 2.26 37.25 4.35
N TRP A 13 3.04 37.96 5.15
CA TRP A 13 2.77 39.37 5.48
C TRP A 13 3.64 40.36 4.69
N PRO A 14 3.04 41.35 4.00
CA PRO A 14 3.61 42.70 3.84
C PRO A 14 3.20 43.60 5.02
N ALA A 15 3.99 44.64 5.28
CA ALA A 15 3.99 45.46 6.49
C ALA A 15 2.79 46.42 6.73
N ASP A 16 1.59 46.16 6.18
CA ASP A 16 0.42 47.04 6.40
C ASP A 16 -0.80 46.27 6.94
N ASP A 17 -1.35 46.80 8.02
CA ASP A 17 -1.96 46.05 9.12
C ASP A 17 -3.41 46.48 9.40
N SER A 18 -4.34 45.74 8.79
CA SER A 18 -5.76 45.76 9.16
C SER A 18 -6.20 44.50 9.93
N ARG A 19 -5.36 43.46 10.02
CA ARG A 19 -5.72 42.13 10.58
C ARG A 19 -5.15 41.85 11.97
N LEU A 20 -4.10 42.54 12.44
CA LEU A 20 -3.68 42.49 13.87
C LEU A 20 -4.79 43.04 14.78
N LYS A 21 -5.74 43.82 14.24
CA LYS A 21 -6.97 44.23 14.93
C LYS A 21 -7.89 43.08 15.34
N SER A 22 -7.77 41.88 14.75
CA SER A 22 -8.63 40.74 15.07
C SER A 22 -8.24 39.98 16.34
N GLY A 23 -7.01 40.17 16.85
CA GLY A 23 -6.51 39.48 18.04
C GLY A 23 -6.35 37.96 17.92
N ARG A 24 -6.47 37.36 16.72
CA ARG A 24 -6.27 35.91 16.48
C ARG A 24 -4.81 35.55 16.23
N CYS A 25 -4.42 34.31 16.55
CA CYS A 25 -3.08 33.78 16.28
C CYS A 25 -2.94 33.44 14.79
N TYR A 26 -1.93 34.03 14.15
CA TYR A 26 -1.54 33.72 12.77
C TYR A 26 -0.12 33.17 12.72
N LEU A 27 0.11 32.16 11.87
CA LEU A 27 1.41 31.50 11.72
C LEU A 27 2.32 32.29 10.77
N ARG A 28 3.52 32.65 11.23
CA ARG A 28 4.55 33.27 10.38
C ARG A 28 5.33 32.18 9.64
N ARG A 29 5.37 32.24 8.30
CA ARG A 29 5.97 31.19 7.46
C ARG A 29 7.47 30.98 7.73
N ASP A 30 8.20 32.04 8.08
CA ASP A 30 9.62 32.05 8.42
C ASP A 30 9.94 31.47 9.82
N SER A 31 8.99 31.47 10.74
CA SER A 31 9.16 30.82 12.06
C SER A 31 9.03 29.29 12.05
N LEU A 32 8.59 28.72 10.92
CA LEU A 32 8.33 27.28 10.74
C LEU A 32 9.30 26.70 9.70
N GLN A 33 10.14 25.77 10.13
CA GLN A 33 11.22 25.24 9.30
C GLN A 33 11.33 23.71 9.42
N LEU A 34 12.15 23.13 8.55
CA LEU A 34 12.61 21.76 8.73
C LEU A 34 13.55 21.75 9.93
N GLN A 35 13.49 20.69 10.74
CA GLN A 35 14.33 20.58 11.93
C GLN A 35 15.00 19.20 11.93
N PRO A 36 16.32 19.13 12.12
CA PRO A 36 17.00 17.85 12.29
C PRO A 36 16.47 17.15 13.56
N ILE A 37 16.32 15.83 13.47
CA ILE A 37 15.87 14.99 14.59
C ILE A 37 16.96 13.96 14.83
N ASP A 38 17.50 13.94 16.05
CA ASP A 38 18.32 12.83 16.52
C ASP A 38 17.39 11.68 16.94
N MET A 39 17.33 10.64 16.11
CA MET A 39 16.49 9.46 16.36
C MET A 39 17.14 8.45 17.30
N HIS A 40 18.41 8.64 17.67
CA HIS A 40 19.19 7.70 18.46
C HIS A 40 19.29 8.09 19.92
N ASN A 41 19.13 9.37 20.24
CA ASN A 41 19.26 9.89 21.60
C ASN A 41 18.00 10.63 22.05
N ALA A 42 17.15 9.95 22.81
CA ALA A 42 16.02 10.58 23.47
C ALA A 42 16.50 11.24 24.78
N PRO A 43 16.27 12.56 24.99
CA PRO A 43 16.66 13.21 26.22
C PRO A 43 15.97 12.60 27.44
N GLU A 44 16.65 12.57 28.58
CA GLU A 44 16.07 12.15 29.85
C GLU A 44 14.83 12.98 30.21
N LEU A 45 13.82 12.33 30.81
CA LEU A 45 12.52 12.97 31.06
C LEU A 45 12.67 14.21 31.95
N HIS A 46 13.45 14.11 33.03
CA HIS A 46 13.71 15.23 33.93
C HIS A 46 14.39 16.42 33.23
N HIS A 47 15.30 16.16 32.28
CA HIS A 47 15.92 17.24 31.50
C HIS A 47 14.91 17.94 30.58
N LEU A 48 13.96 17.19 30.00
CA LEU A 48 12.87 17.79 29.22
C LEU A 48 11.93 18.62 30.09
N GLU A 49 11.62 18.15 31.29
CA GLU A 49 10.80 18.86 32.27
C GLU A 49 11.44 20.21 32.64
N THR A 50 12.72 20.22 33.00
CA THR A 50 13.45 21.46 33.30
C THR A 50 13.47 22.40 32.09
N ALA A 51 13.73 21.88 30.88
CA ALA A 51 13.85 22.70 29.68
C ALA A 51 12.51 23.25 29.13
N LEU A 52 11.37 22.66 29.48
CA LEU A 52 10.06 23.02 28.90
C LEU A 52 9.04 23.51 29.93
N ALA A 53 9.11 23.03 31.16
CA ALA A 53 8.19 23.34 32.26
C ALA A 53 8.89 23.96 33.49
N GLY A 54 10.22 23.99 33.51
CA GLY A 54 11.02 24.49 34.64
C GLY A 54 10.83 26.00 34.91
N PRO A 55 11.19 26.45 36.13
CA PRO A 55 11.02 27.84 36.55
C PRO A 55 11.87 28.84 35.75
N GLU A 56 12.95 28.37 35.12
CA GLU A 56 13.84 29.18 34.26
C GLU A 56 13.23 29.50 32.89
N VAL A 57 12.26 28.70 32.43
CA VAL A 57 11.59 28.94 31.15
C VAL A 57 10.70 30.18 31.27
N PRO A 58 10.75 31.15 30.35
CA PRO A 58 9.90 32.35 30.41
C PRO A 58 8.42 31.97 30.57
N ALA A 59 7.70 32.67 31.45
CA ALA A 59 6.33 32.30 31.84
C ALA A 59 5.39 32.12 30.64
N GLN A 60 5.57 32.92 29.58
CA GLN A 60 4.80 32.82 28.33
C GLN A 60 5.10 31.56 27.50
N MET A 61 6.27 30.94 27.65
CA MET A 61 6.70 29.74 26.92
C MET A 61 6.65 28.45 27.75
N ARG A 62 6.44 28.59 29.07
CA ARG A 62 6.44 27.50 30.04
C ARG A 62 5.19 26.64 29.91
N LEU A 63 5.36 25.33 29.91
CA LEU A 63 4.24 24.40 29.95
C LEU A 63 3.54 24.44 31.32
N ARG A 64 2.21 24.36 31.29
CA ARG A 64 1.41 24.14 32.50
C ARG A 64 1.36 22.64 32.83
N PRO A 65 1.21 22.27 34.11
CA PRO A 65 0.99 20.88 34.50
C PRO A 65 -0.09 20.19 33.65
N GLY A 66 0.13 18.92 33.34
CA GLY A 66 -0.66 18.16 32.38
C GLY A 66 -0.22 18.34 30.92
N GLY A 67 0.92 19.00 30.67
CA GLY A 67 1.47 19.17 29.32
C GLY A 67 0.70 20.15 28.44
N SER A 68 0.13 21.19 29.05
CA SER A 68 -0.74 22.14 28.36
C SER A 68 -0.04 23.46 28.08
N TRP A 69 -0.33 24.07 26.94
CA TRP A 69 0.17 25.40 26.59
C TRP A 69 -0.81 26.16 25.71
N ALA A 70 -0.77 27.49 25.82
CA ALA A 70 -1.53 28.42 24.99
C ALA A 70 -0.73 29.72 24.81
N PRO A 71 -0.81 30.37 23.64
CA PRO A 71 -0.20 31.69 23.45
C PRO A 71 -0.90 32.74 24.34
N SER A 72 -0.12 33.67 24.89
CA SER A 72 -0.64 34.76 25.75
C SER A 72 -0.96 36.04 25.00
N ASN A 73 -0.41 36.22 23.79
CA ASN A 73 -0.47 37.45 23.01
C ASN A 73 -1.50 37.41 21.86
N CYS A 74 -2.20 36.29 21.68
CA CYS A 74 -3.20 36.13 20.63
C CYS A 74 -4.21 35.03 21.00
N THR A 75 -5.36 35.05 20.33
CA THR A 75 -6.43 34.07 20.51
C THR A 75 -6.23 32.88 19.56
N PRO A 76 -6.02 31.66 20.07
CA PRO A 76 -5.78 30.47 19.26
C PRO A 76 -7.01 30.10 18.43
N LEU A 77 -6.82 29.54 17.23
CA LEU A 77 -7.91 29.15 16.32
C LEU A 77 -8.74 27.96 16.82
N GLN A 78 -8.08 26.98 17.46
CA GLN A 78 -8.70 25.76 17.96
C GLN A 78 -8.06 25.36 19.29
N HIS A 79 -8.84 24.74 20.17
CA HIS A 79 -8.35 24.01 21.33
C HIS A 79 -8.14 22.54 20.96
N VAL A 80 -6.89 22.10 20.98
CA VAL A 80 -6.44 20.81 20.45
C VAL A 80 -6.11 19.83 21.57
N ALA A 81 -6.66 18.62 21.54
CA ALA A 81 -6.18 17.53 22.38
C ALA A 81 -5.38 16.53 21.55
N VAL A 82 -4.14 16.25 21.96
CA VAL A 82 -3.28 15.25 21.32
C VAL A 82 -3.36 13.95 22.13
N MET A 83 -3.98 12.93 21.55
CA MET A 83 -4.14 11.59 22.12
C MET A 83 -3.00 10.69 21.67
N VAL A 84 -2.20 10.20 22.62
CA VAL A 84 -1.11 9.26 22.39
C VAL A 84 -1.47 7.94 23.05
N ALA A 85 -1.80 6.93 22.25
CA ALA A 85 -2.00 5.56 22.76
C ALA A 85 -0.64 4.97 23.15
N PHE A 86 -0.53 4.43 24.37
CA PHE A 86 0.77 4.13 24.96
C PHE A 86 0.80 2.80 25.72
N ARG A 87 1.93 2.08 25.62
CA ARG A 87 2.33 0.99 26.51
C ARG A 87 3.82 0.68 26.34
N ASN A 88 4.60 0.76 27.43
CA ASN A 88 6.02 0.34 27.45
C ASN A 88 6.89 0.91 26.32
N ARG A 89 6.75 2.21 26.00
CA ARG A 89 7.50 2.88 24.92
C ARG A 89 8.13 4.20 25.36
N ASP A 90 8.67 4.22 26.58
CA ASP A 90 9.21 5.44 27.20
C ASP A 90 10.21 6.21 26.30
N PHE A 91 11.20 5.52 25.71
CA PHE A 91 12.15 6.15 24.78
C PHE A 91 11.45 6.90 23.63
N HIS A 92 10.39 6.30 23.07
CA HIS A 92 9.66 6.88 21.93
C HIS A 92 8.84 8.08 22.41
N LEU A 93 8.22 7.98 23.59
CA LEU A 93 7.47 9.06 24.20
C LEU A 93 8.35 10.27 24.50
N ARG A 94 9.55 10.07 25.07
CA ARG A 94 10.51 11.15 25.33
C ARG A 94 10.91 11.88 24.05
N LEU A 95 11.20 11.13 22.99
CA LEU A 95 11.52 11.71 21.68
C LEU A 95 10.32 12.50 21.10
N LEU A 96 9.12 11.93 21.17
CA LEU A 96 7.89 12.57 20.72
C LEU A 96 7.59 13.85 21.49
N LEU A 97 7.61 13.82 22.83
CA LEU A 97 7.32 14.99 23.66
C LEU A 97 8.30 16.13 23.39
N ASN A 98 9.61 15.83 23.31
CA ASN A 98 10.64 16.81 22.97
C ASN A 98 10.31 17.51 21.64
N ARG A 99 9.93 16.73 20.63
CA ARG A 99 9.59 17.26 19.31
C ARG A 99 8.29 18.06 19.33
N LEU A 100 7.25 17.47 19.87
CA LEU A 100 5.87 17.95 19.81
C LEU A 100 5.74 19.28 20.54
N HIS A 101 6.20 19.41 21.78
CA HIS A 101 6.05 20.69 22.51
C HIS A 101 6.77 21.86 21.83
N ARG A 102 7.95 21.61 21.26
CA ARG A 102 8.70 22.65 20.54
C ARG A 102 8.00 23.06 19.24
N MET A 103 7.42 22.11 18.53
CA MET A 103 6.69 22.36 17.30
C MET A 103 5.35 23.07 17.57
N LEU A 104 4.51 22.54 18.47
CA LEU A 104 3.16 23.07 18.71
C LEU A 104 3.19 24.49 19.29
N ARG A 105 4.17 24.83 20.14
CA ARG A 105 4.37 26.21 20.61
C ARG A 105 4.69 27.18 19.46
N ARG A 106 5.54 26.76 18.52
CA ARG A 106 5.84 27.56 17.31
C ARG A 106 4.66 27.66 16.36
N GLN A 107 3.74 26.69 16.42
CA GLN A 107 2.46 26.76 15.74
C GLN A 107 1.42 27.63 16.47
N LEU A 108 1.73 28.21 17.63
CA LEU A 108 0.83 29.09 18.39
C LEU A 108 -0.56 28.47 18.65
N ILE A 109 -0.63 27.15 18.81
CA ILE A 109 -1.89 26.45 19.08
C ILE A 109 -2.10 26.30 20.59
N LYS A 110 -3.37 26.33 21.03
CA LYS A 110 -3.72 25.94 22.39
C LYS A 110 -3.91 24.43 22.42
N TYR A 111 -3.10 23.72 23.20
CA TYR A 111 -3.12 22.27 23.22
C TYR A 111 -2.88 21.66 24.60
N THR A 112 -3.31 20.40 24.72
CA THR A 112 -3.00 19.50 25.85
C THR A 112 -2.60 18.13 25.30
N VAL A 113 -1.53 17.53 25.85
CA VAL A 113 -1.07 16.19 25.48
C VAL A 113 -1.59 15.16 26.48
N PHE A 114 -2.29 14.15 25.99
CA PHE A 114 -2.82 13.02 26.75
C PHE A 114 -2.10 11.74 26.36
N VAL A 115 -1.45 11.10 27.33
CA VAL A 115 -0.87 9.77 27.16
C VAL A 115 -1.83 8.77 27.79
N VAL A 116 -2.46 7.96 26.96
CA VAL A 116 -3.47 6.96 27.37
C VAL A 116 -2.79 5.61 27.45
N GLU A 117 -2.47 5.19 28.68
CA GLU A 117 -1.64 4.04 28.96
C GLU A 117 -2.47 2.77 29.20
N GLN A 118 -2.25 1.74 28.39
CA GLN A 118 -2.87 0.44 28.59
C GLN A 118 -2.07 -0.43 29.57
N THR A 119 -2.71 -0.78 30.68
CA THR A 119 -2.19 -1.73 31.66
C THR A 119 -2.73 -3.15 31.43
N GLY A 120 -2.05 -4.14 32.01
CA GLY A 120 -2.48 -5.54 31.98
C GLY A 120 -1.95 -6.34 30.78
N PRO A 121 -2.28 -7.65 30.73
CA PRO A 121 -1.67 -8.61 29.80
C PRO A 121 -2.36 -8.66 28.43
N GLU A 122 -3.55 -8.08 28.27
CA GLU A 122 -4.30 -8.12 27.02
C GLU A 122 -3.50 -7.52 25.86
N PRO A 123 -3.72 -7.96 24.59
CA PRO A 123 -3.10 -7.33 23.43
C PRO A 123 -3.35 -5.81 23.39
N PHE A 124 -2.43 -5.05 22.81
CA PHE A 124 -2.58 -3.60 22.70
C PHE A 124 -3.80 -3.27 21.82
N ASN A 125 -4.68 -2.38 22.30
CA ASN A 125 -5.89 -1.98 21.57
C ASN A 125 -5.88 -0.46 21.35
N ARG A 126 -5.25 -0.06 20.26
CA ARG A 126 -5.04 1.35 19.92
C ARG A 126 -6.35 2.11 19.75
N GLY A 127 -7.30 1.56 18.97
CA GLY A 127 -8.59 2.21 18.70
C GLY A 127 -9.38 2.49 19.98
N MET A 128 -9.46 1.50 20.88
CA MET A 128 -10.13 1.64 22.16
C MET A 128 -9.43 2.67 23.06
N LEU A 129 -8.10 2.72 23.10
CA LEU A 129 -7.35 3.74 23.85
C LEU A 129 -7.63 5.15 23.33
N MET A 130 -7.72 5.35 22.02
CA MET A 130 -8.06 6.65 21.44
C MET A 130 -9.46 7.10 21.85
N ASN A 131 -10.45 6.19 21.81
CA ASN A 131 -11.80 6.48 22.28
C ASN A 131 -11.83 6.83 23.78
N VAL A 132 -11.15 6.03 24.62
CA VAL A 132 -11.04 6.28 26.06
C VAL A 132 -10.36 7.63 26.33
N GLY A 133 -9.29 7.94 25.61
CA GLY A 133 -8.60 9.23 25.68
C GLY A 133 -9.53 10.41 25.44
N VAL A 134 -10.36 10.34 24.40
CA VAL A 134 -11.36 11.38 24.11
C VAL A 134 -12.39 11.51 25.22
N VAL A 135 -12.97 10.39 25.67
CA VAL A 135 -13.99 10.40 26.73
C VAL A 135 -13.43 10.97 28.03
N GLU A 136 -12.20 10.63 28.40
CA GLU A 136 -11.57 11.12 29.63
C GLU A 136 -11.07 12.57 29.50
N ALA A 137 -10.54 12.98 28.35
CA ALA A 137 -10.12 14.35 28.11
C ALA A 137 -11.30 15.34 28.18
N LEU A 138 -12.46 14.95 27.64
CA LEU A 138 -13.67 15.78 27.69
C LEU A 138 -14.23 16.02 29.09
N LYS A 139 -13.80 15.24 30.10
CA LYS A 139 -14.11 15.50 31.51
C LYS A 139 -13.28 16.65 32.09
N LEU A 140 -12.17 17.01 31.44
CA LEU A 140 -11.22 18.02 31.91
C LEU A 140 -11.43 19.36 31.20
N ALA A 141 -11.72 19.34 29.90
CA ALA A 141 -12.01 20.54 29.11
C ALA A 141 -12.77 20.20 27.82
N SER A 142 -13.37 21.21 27.20
CA SER A 142 -13.90 21.10 25.83
C SER A 142 -12.79 21.26 24.80
N PHE A 143 -12.78 20.41 23.77
CA PHE A 143 -11.81 20.46 22.68
C PHE A 143 -12.52 20.55 21.32
N ASP A 144 -11.98 21.39 20.44
CA ASP A 144 -12.49 21.55 19.07
C ASP A 144 -11.93 20.47 18.14
N CYS A 145 -10.70 20.02 18.42
CA CYS A 145 -9.89 19.19 17.55
C CYS A 145 -9.20 18.07 18.35
N PHE A 146 -9.28 16.85 17.83
CA PHE A 146 -8.54 15.68 18.33
C PHE A 146 -7.44 15.29 17.35
N ILE A 147 -6.23 15.14 17.85
CA ILE A 147 -5.09 14.57 17.11
C ILE A 147 -4.80 13.20 17.70
N PHE A 148 -5.04 12.13 16.94
CA PHE A 148 -4.70 10.76 17.30
C PHE A 148 -3.31 10.44 16.77
N HIS A 149 -2.40 10.07 17.67
CA HIS A 149 -0.99 10.08 17.37
C HIS A 149 -0.30 8.81 17.87
N ASP A 150 0.42 8.14 16.98
CA ASP A 150 1.28 7.02 17.38
C ASP A 150 2.54 7.54 18.08
N VAL A 151 2.95 6.86 19.15
CA VAL A 151 4.10 7.31 19.96
C VAL A 151 5.43 7.30 19.19
N ASP A 152 5.52 6.53 18.11
CA ASP A 152 6.72 6.31 17.31
C ASP A 152 6.81 7.22 16.06
N MET A 153 5.88 8.15 15.85
CA MET A 153 5.83 8.99 14.65
C MET A 153 6.35 10.40 14.92
N ILE A 154 7.57 10.74 14.50
CA ILE A 154 8.16 12.05 14.79
C ILE A 154 8.04 12.99 13.57
N PRO A 155 7.33 14.13 13.67
CA PRO A 155 7.14 15.04 12.52
C PRO A 155 8.43 15.79 12.16
N GLU A 156 8.84 15.76 10.90
CA GLU A 156 10.09 16.41 10.43
C GLU A 156 9.94 17.92 10.21
N HIS A 157 8.74 18.39 9.87
CA HIS A 157 8.52 19.77 9.44
C HIS A 157 7.43 20.48 10.23
N ASP A 158 7.76 21.66 10.77
CA ASP A 158 6.82 22.42 11.61
C ASP A 158 5.67 23.08 10.83
N ARG A 159 5.74 23.08 9.48
CA ARG A 159 4.64 23.51 8.60
C ARG A 159 3.59 22.42 8.43
N ASN A 160 3.81 21.23 8.99
CA ASN A 160 2.74 20.27 9.20
C ASN A 160 1.87 20.71 10.38
N VAL A 161 0.91 21.59 10.12
CA VAL A 161 0.11 22.25 11.16
C VAL A 161 -0.84 21.26 11.85
N TYR A 162 -0.77 21.13 13.18
CA TYR A 162 -1.59 20.23 14.00
C TYR A 162 -2.95 20.88 14.36
N LEU A 163 -3.74 21.15 13.33
CA LEU A 163 -5.10 21.67 13.43
C LEU A 163 -6.06 20.80 12.62
N CYS A 164 -7.33 20.76 13.00
CA CYS A 164 -8.37 20.06 12.28
C CYS A 164 -8.98 20.94 11.19
N ASP A 165 -9.44 20.32 10.11
CA ASP A 165 -10.30 20.96 9.11
C ASP A 165 -11.69 20.28 9.10
N GLU A 166 -12.52 20.60 8.10
CA GLU A 166 -13.85 20.00 7.96
C GLU A 166 -13.83 18.50 7.60
N ASN A 167 -12.66 17.97 7.23
CA ASN A 167 -12.43 16.63 6.75
C ASN A 167 -11.64 15.80 7.78
N ALA A 168 -11.32 14.55 7.43
CA ALA A 168 -10.36 13.75 8.18
C ALA A 168 -8.95 14.08 7.67
N ARG A 169 -8.16 14.74 8.49
CA ARG A 169 -6.83 15.23 8.09
C ARG A 169 -5.76 14.24 8.49
N HIS A 170 -5.19 13.55 7.51
CA HIS A 170 -4.07 12.63 7.71
C HIS A 170 -2.75 13.40 7.69
N LEU A 171 -2.22 13.69 8.88
CA LEU A 171 -1.01 14.49 9.06
C LEU A 171 0.24 13.72 8.59
N ALA A 172 0.29 12.40 8.79
CA ALA A 172 1.40 11.54 8.41
C ALA A 172 1.40 11.12 6.94
N SER A 173 1.24 12.09 6.03
CA SER A 173 1.12 11.82 4.58
C SER A 173 2.40 11.30 3.92
N ALA A 174 3.55 11.34 4.58
CA ALA A 174 4.83 10.89 4.06
C ALA A 174 5.68 10.30 5.19
N ILE A 175 5.63 8.99 5.40
CA ILE A 175 6.39 8.31 6.46
C ILE A 175 7.65 7.69 5.85
N ASP A 176 8.80 7.81 6.51
CA ASP A 176 10.08 7.32 5.99
C ASP A 176 10.11 5.80 5.78
N GLU A 177 9.49 5.03 6.67
CA GLU A 177 9.27 3.57 6.51
C GLU A 177 8.47 3.24 5.22
N MET A 178 7.62 4.18 4.78
CA MET A 178 6.84 4.10 3.54
C MET A 178 7.49 4.87 2.38
N ARG A 179 8.79 5.19 2.50
CA ARG A 179 9.56 5.97 1.51
C ARG A 179 8.94 7.34 1.21
N TYR A 180 8.35 7.98 2.21
CA TYR A 180 7.65 9.26 2.07
C TYR A 180 6.48 9.23 1.07
N HIS A 181 5.92 8.04 0.81
CA HIS A 181 4.69 7.86 0.06
C HIS A 181 3.57 7.36 0.97
N VAL A 182 2.34 7.77 0.69
CA VAL A 182 1.16 7.21 1.35
C VAL A 182 1.01 5.75 0.90
N MET A 183 0.78 4.82 1.83
CA MET A 183 0.58 3.39 1.51
C MET A 183 -0.48 3.14 0.42
N PHE A 184 -1.61 3.84 0.51
CA PHE A 184 -2.70 3.84 -0.48
C PHE A 184 -3.64 5.02 -0.23
N TYR A 185 -4.50 5.36 -1.20
CA TYR A 185 -5.22 6.64 -1.23
C TYR A 185 -6.09 6.92 0.02
N ASN A 186 -6.72 5.91 0.62
CA ASN A 186 -7.55 6.02 1.82
C ASN A 186 -6.81 5.73 3.14
N TYR A 187 -5.49 5.62 3.15
CA TYR A 187 -4.75 5.36 4.40
C TYR A 187 -4.89 6.52 5.42
N LEU A 188 -5.34 6.23 6.64
CA LEU A 188 -5.49 7.19 7.76
C LEU A 188 -4.69 6.80 9.02
N GLY A 189 -3.70 5.93 8.89
CA GLY A 189 -2.90 5.49 10.04
C GLY A 189 -1.87 6.50 10.52
N ALA A 190 -1.09 6.10 11.51
CA ALA A 190 -0.03 6.90 12.13
C ALA A 190 -0.51 8.15 12.88
N VAL A 191 -0.86 9.23 12.16
CA VAL A 191 -1.29 10.50 12.76
C VAL A 191 -2.50 11.08 12.02
N LEU A 192 -3.63 11.14 12.73
CA LEU A 192 -4.93 11.59 12.24
C LEU A 192 -5.43 12.79 13.06
N ALA A 193 -5.85 13.84 12.39
CA ALA A 193 -6.54 15.00 12.98
C ALA A 193 -8.01 14.99 12.56
N MET A 194 -8.91 15.13 13.53
CA MET A 194 -10.36 15.13 13.30
C MET A 194 -11.07 16.06 14.26
N SER A 195 -11.99 16.88 13.74
CA SER A 195 -12.81 17.75 14.58
C SER A 195 -13.65 16.92 15.56
N SER A 196 -13.93 17.48 16.73
CA SER A 196 -14.76 16.81 17.75
C SER A 196 -16.10 16.36 17.16
N LYS A 197 -16.77 17.25 16.40
CA LYS A 197 -18.00 16.95 15.66
C LYS A 197 -17.86 15.73 14.74
N ASN A 198 -16.80 15.67 13.93
CA ASN A 198 -16.61 14.57 12.99
C ASN A 198 -16.31 13.25 13.70
N PHE A 199 -15.54 13.28 14.79
CA PHE A 199 -15.21 12.08 15.56
C PHE A 199 -16.45 11.43 16.18
N PHE A 200 -17.34 12.24 16.77
CA PHE A 200 -18.62 11.74 17.28
C PHE A 200 -19.56 11.29 16.16
N ARG A 201 -19.56 11.97 15.01
CA ARG A 201 -20.38 11.61 13.84
C ARG A 201 -20.09 10.21 13.33
N ILE A 202 -18.86 9.73 13.44
CA ILE A 202 -18.45 8.38 12.99
C ILE A 202 -18.43 7.34 14.10
N ASN A 203 -18.95 7.67 15.29
CA ASN A 203 -18.92 6.79 16.46
C ASN A 203 -17.47 6.41 16.89
N GLY A 204 -16.49 7.28 16.65
CA GLY A 204 -15.08 7.05 16.98
C GLY A 204 -14.44 5.82 16.32
N PHE A 205 -13.36 5.32 16.93
CA PHE A 205 -12.63 4.12 16.49
C PHE A 205 -13.38 2.84 16.85
N SER A 206 -13.08 1.75 16.16
CA SER A 206 -13.49 0.40 16.56
C SER A 206 -12.77 -0.05 17.84
N ASN A 207 -13.47 -0.72 18.75
CA ASN A 207 -12.90 -1.25 20.00
C ASN A 207 -12.47 -2.73 19.88
N VAL A 208 -12.66 -3.40 18.73
CA VAL A 208 -12.43 -4.86 18.63
C VAL A 208 -11.05 -5.26 18.15
N TYR A 209 -10.23 -4.31 17.70
CA TYR A 209 -8.90 -4.59 17.16
C TYR A 209 -7.89 -4.75 18.31
N TRP A 210 -7.77 -5.99 18.81
CA TRP A 210 -6.83 -6.40 19.85
C TRP A 210 -5.52 -6.92 19.24
N GLY A 211 -4.56 -6.03 19.00
CA GLY A 211 -3.30 -6.31 18.31
C GLY A 211 -3.01 -5.32 17.20
N TRP A 212 -2.12 -5.67 16.26
CA TRP A 212 -1.80 -4.80 15.14
C TRP A 212 -2.62 -5.12 13.89
N GLY A 213 -3.13 -4.07 13.23
CA GLY A 213 -3.68 -4.10 11.87
C GLY A 213 -5.19 -3.89 11.77
N ASN A 214 -5.60 -3.31 10.64
CA ASN A 214 -6.96 -3.09 10.19
C ASN A 214 -7.80 -2.05 10.98
N GLU A 215 -7.35 -1.53 12.12
CA GLU A 215 -8.10 -0.50 12.87
C GLU A 215 -8.05 0.87 12.15
N ASP A 216 -6.91 1.19 11.54
CA ASP A 216 -6.73 2.38 10.69
C ASP A 216 -7.55 2.30 9.39
N ASP A 217 -7.79 1.08 8.90
CA ASP A 217 -8.62 0.85 7.72
C ASP A 217 -10.10 1.03 8.07
N ASP A 218 -10.51 0.53 9.24
CA ASP A 218 -11.88 0.67 9.76
C ASP A 218 -12.24 2.16 9.98
N ILE A 219 -11.41 2.94 10.68
CA ILE A 219 -11.65 4.39 10.86
C ILE A 219 -11.69 5.15 9.52
N SER A 220 -10.86 4.73 8.56
CA SER A 220 -10.90 5.28 7.20
C SER A 220 -12.20 4.97 6.49
N ALA A 221 -12.68 3.74 6.58
CA ALA A 221 -13.94 3.34 5.97
C ALA A 221 -15.14 4.09 6.59
N ARG A 222 -15.19 4.20 7.93
CA ARG A 222 -16.19 5.01 8.64
C ARG A 222 -16.18 6.47 8.21
N THR A 223 -14.98 7.03 8.04
CA THR A 223 -14.79 8.42 7.59
C THR A 223 -15.38 8.63 6.20
N MET A 224 -15.06 7.74 5.25
CA MET A 224 -15.56 7.81 3.88
C MET A 224 -17.08 7.61 3.82
N GLU A 225 -17.65 6.69 4.61
CA GLU A 225 -19.09 6.45 4.70
C GLU A 225 -19.86 7.67 5.23
N ALA A 226 -19.26 8.42 6.16
CA ALA A 226 -19.79 9.70 6.61
C ALA A 226 -19.65 10.84 5.58
N GLY A 227 -19.14 10.55 4.38
CA GLY A 227 -18.97 11.52 3.29
C GLY A 227 -17.85 12.53 3.53
N MET A 228 -16.91 12.24 4.44
CA MET A 228 -15.74 13.08 4.65
C MET A 228 -14.66 12.76 3.62
N LEU A 229 -13.95 13.78 3.15
CA LEU A 229 -12.73 13.57 2.37
C LEU A 229 -11.57 13.28 3.31
N VAL A 230 -10.51 12.71 2.74
CA VAL A 230 -9.19 12.70 3.38
C VAL A 230 -8.40 13.90 2.90
N SER A 231 -8.06 14.80 3.82
CA SER A 231 -7.13 15.92 3.57
C SER A 231 -5.72 15.55 4.04
N ARG A 232 -4.71 15.98 3.27
CA ARG A 232 -3.30 15.71 3.60
C ARG A 232 -2.43 16.94 3.37
N PRO A 233 -1.46 17.23 4.23
CA PRO A 233 -0.41 18.18 3.88
C PRO A 233 0.34 17.70 2.62
N PRO A 234 1.01 18.59 1.88
CA PRO A 234 1.91 18.19 0.81
C PRO A 234 2.96 17.19 1.30
N PRO A 235 3.40 16.21 0.50
CA PRO A 235 4.36 15.19 0.93
C PRO A 235 5.70 15.77 1.40
N THR A 236 6.07 16.97 0.96
CA THR A 236 7.26 17.70 1.44
C THR A 236 7.13 18.20 2.87
N LEU A 237 5.90 18.38 3.37
CA LEU A 237 5.60 18.95 4.68
C LEU A 237 5.09 17.89 5.65
N GLY A 238 4.25 16.95 5.21
CA GLY A 238 3.73 15.85 6.03
C GLY A 238 4.71 14.72 6.28
N ARG A 239 6.00 15.04 6.39
CA ARG A 239 7.09 14.08 6.58
C ARG A 239 7.20 13.64 8.03
N TYR A 240 7.30 12.33 8.25
CA TYR A 240 7.52 11.72 9.56
C TYR A 240 8.66 10.71 9.51
N LYS A 241 9.42 10.69 10.61
CA LYS A 241 10.34 9.61 10.96
C LYS A 241 9.65 8.63 11.89
N MET A 242 9.61 7.35 11.51
CA MET A 242 9.19 6.27 12.39
C MET A 242 10.35 5.82 13.26
N VAL A 243 10.18 5.82 14.59
CA VAL A 243 11.13 5.21 15.52
C VAL A 243 11.03 3.69 15.38
N ARG A 244 12.11 3.05 14.92
CA ARG A 244 12.09 1.62 14.59
C ARG A 244 11.89 0.76 15.83
N HIS A 245 11.05 -0.26 15.70
CA HIS A 245 10.79 -1.24 16.74
C HIS A 245 10.35 -2.59 16.15
N PRO A 246 10.42 -3.70 16.90
CA PRO A 246 9.84 -4.97 16.48
C PRO A 246 8.35 -4.82 16.19
N LYS A 247 7.90 -5.30 15.03
CA LYS A 247 6.48 -5.27 14.66
C LYS A 247 5.68 -6.18 15.59
N ALA A 248 4.54 -5.70 16.09
CA ALA A 248 3.62 -6.51 16.85
C ALA A 248 2.98 -7.61 15.97
N VAL A 249 2.51 -8.68 16.61
CA VAL A 249 1.79 -9.76 15.92
C VAL A 249 0.50 -9.20 15.32
N ARG A 250 0.25 -9.53 14.06
CA ARG A 250 -0.96 -9.11 13.35
C ARG A 250 -2.16 -9.90 13.87
N ILE A 251 -3.31 -9.25 13.95
CA ILE A 251 -4.58 -9.90 14.30
C ILE A 251 -4.97 -10.87 13.16
N GLU A 252 -5.14 -12.15 13.46
CA GLU A 252 -5.53 -13.17 12.48
C GLU A 252 -6.89 -12.86 11.83
N SER A 253 -7.89 -12.51 12.63
CA SER A 253 -9.25 -12.14 12.19
C SER A 253 -9.42 -10.65 11.85
N GLY A 254 -8.34 -9.85 11.81
CA GLY A 254 -8.43 -8.41 11.57
C GLY A 254 -9.10 -8.05 10.23
N ASN A 255 -8.85 -8.88 9.21
CA ASN A 255 -9.51 -8.72 7.90
C ASN A 255 -11.00 -9.05 7.95
N GLU A 256 -11.42 -10.06 8.72
CA GLU A 256 -12.84 -10.42 8.86
C GLU A 256 -13.60 -9.30 9.58
N TYR A 257 -13.03 -8.76 10.66
CA TYR A 257 -13.59 -7.59 11.34
C TYR A 257 -13.70 -6.39 10.42
N PHE A 258 -12.68 -6.17 9.58
CA PHE A 258 -12.72 -5.10 8.59
C PHE A 258 -13.79 -5.36 7.54
N MET A 259 -13.90 -6.56 6.96
CA MET A 259 -14.96 -6.83 5.97
C MET A 259 -16.37 -6.60 6.54
N ALA A 260 -16.56 -6.83 7.83
CA ALA A 260 -17.81 -6.56 8.54
C ALA A 260 -17.93 -5.12 9.10
N TRP A 261 -16.97 -4.21 8.85
CA TRP A 261 -16.92 -2.88 9.48
C TRP A 261 -18.25 -2.10 9.32
N ARG A 262 -18.89 -2.19 8.14
CA ARG A 262 -20.13 -1.46 7.81
C ARG A 262 -21.30 -1.90 8.70
N ALA A 263 -21.40 -3.19 8.98
CA ALA A 263 -22.41 -3.71 9.90
C ALA A 263 -22.05 -3.38 11.36
N ARG A 264 -20.76 -3.49 11.71
CA ARG A 264 -20.28 -3.36 13.09
C ARG A 264 -20.29 -1.92 13.61
N HIS A 265 -19.98 -0.91 12.79
CA HIS A 265 -19.68 0.43 13.32
C HIS A 265 -20.86 1.12 14.05
N TYR A 266 -22.10 0.65 13.84
CA TYR A 266 -23.27 1.12 14.56
C TYR A 266 -23.35 0.57 15.99
N GLU A 267 -22.71 -0.56 16.27
CA GLU A 267 -22.71 -1.25 17.57
C GLU A 267 -21.32 -1.26 18.24
N ASP A 268 -20.27 -0.93 17.49
CA ASP A 268 -18.88 -0.93 17.93
C ASP A 268 -18.24 0.44 17.70
N GLY A 269 -18.03 1.18 18.80
CA GLY A 269 -17.38 2.47 18.82
C GLY A 269 -17.52 3.18 20.17
N LEU A 270 -17.66 4.50 20.16
CA LEU A 270 -17.89 5.29 21.37
C LEU A 270 -19.14 4.83 22.14
N ASN A 271 -20.21 4.46 21.43
CA ASN A 271 -21.44 3.96 22.03
C ASN A 271 -21.29 2.61 22.76
N ALA A 272 -20.26 1.83 22.44
CA ALA A 272 -19.95 0.55 23.07
C ALA A 272 -18.97 0.70 24.25
N LEU A 273 -18.43 1.89 24.49
CA LEU A 273 -17.62 2.16 25.66
C LEU A 273 -18.51 2.27 26.90
N SER A 274 -18.39 1.28 27.77
CA SER A 274 -19.10 1.20 29.04
C SER A 274 -18.12 1.03 30.20
N ARG A 275 -18.62 1.12 31.44
CA ARG A 275 -17.84 0.76 32.64
C ARG A 275 -17.36 -0.69 32.63
N ALA A 276 -18.00 -1.58 31.85
CA ALA A 276 -17.55 -2.95 31.66
C ALA A 276 -16.47 -3.09 30.57
N SER A 277 -16.24 -2.04 29.77
CA SER A 277 -15.26 -2.03 28.68
C SER A 277 -13.88 -1.58 29.17
N TYR A 278 -13.82 -0.60 30.09
CA TYR A 278 -12.55 -0.15 30.68
C TYR A 278 -12.72 0.38 32.11
N SER A 279 -11.63 0.37 32.88
CA SER A 279 -11.52 1.07 34.16
C SER A 279 -10.33 2.01 34.17
N VAL A 280 -10.50 3.19 34.75
CA VAL A 280 -9.41 4.16 34.92
C VAL A 280 -8.75 3.90 36.26
N LEU A 281 -7.44 3.64 36.23
CA LEU A 281 -6.62 3.37 37.41
C LEU A 281 -6.06 4.67 38.00
N SER A 282 -5.62 5.59 37.14
CA SER A 282 -5.10 6.89 37.57
C SER A 282 -5.29 7.97 36.50
N ARG A 283 -5.38 9.22 36.96
CA ARG A 283 -5.30 10.44 36.13
C ARG A 283 -4.28 11.36 36.78
N GLN A 284 -3.14 11.56 36.14
CA GLN A 284 -2.04 12.33 36.71
C GLN A 284 -1.60 13.43 35.74
N ALA A 285 -1.57 14.67 36.23
CA ALA A 285 -1.05 15.81 35.49
C ALA A 285 0.48 15.86 35.64
N MET A 286 1.19 15.21 34.72
CA MET A 286 2.67 15.26 34.66
C MET A 286 3.12 16.61 34.09
N PRO A 287 4.38 17.04 34.28
CA PRO A 287 4.82 18.34 33.78
C PRO A 287 4.69 18.48 32.25
N LEU A 288 4.90 17.40 31.50
CA LEU A 288 4.87 17.41 30.02
C LEU A 288 3.61 16.81 29.40
N TYR A 289 2.77 16.10 30.15
CA TYR A 289 1.55 15.47 29.60
C TYR A 289 0.59 15.07 30.73
N THR A 290 -0.65 14.73 30.37
CA THR A 290 -1.59 14.10 31.28
C THR A 290 -1.55 12.59 31.07
N ASN A 291 -1.13 11.81 32.08
CA ASN A 291 -1.20 10.35 32.05
C ASN A 291 -2.61 9.91 32.46
N ILE A 292 -3.23 9.08 31.62
CA ILE A 292 -4.48 8.37 31.91
C ILE A 292 -4.17 6.88 31.82
N SER A 293 -3.94 6.25 32.98
CA SER A 293 -3.67 4.83 33.06
C SER A 293 -4.97 4.05 33.15
N VAL A 294 -5.19 3.12 32.22
CA VAL A 294 -6.44 2.37 32.11
C VAL A 294 -6.20 0.88 32.02
N ARG A 295 -7.15 0.11 32.54
CA ARG A 295 -7.27 -1.33 32.29
C ARG A 295 -8.41 -1.54 31.31
N LEU A 296 -8.09 -2.09 30.15
CA LEU A 296 -9.10 -2.46 29.16
C LEU A 296 -9.60 -3.87 29.44
N SER A 297 -10.90 -4.08 29.27
CA SER A 297 -11.54 -5.38 29.40
C SER A 297 -11.83 -5.92 28.01
N ARG A 298 -11.26 -7.09 27.69
CA ARG A 298 -11.54 -7.76 26.43
C ARG A 298 -12.89 -8.46 26.52
N GLN A 299 -13.93 -7.75 26.09
CA GLN A 299 -15.23 -8.39 25.90
C GLN A 299 -15.14 -9.37 24.72
N ARG A 300 -15.58 -10.62 24.93
CA ARG A 300 -15.70 -11.60 23.86
C ARG A 300 -16.85 -11.17 22.93
N HIS A 301 -16.57 -10.31 21.97
CA HIS A 301 -17.46 -10.15 20.83
C HIS A 301 -17.44 -11.45 20.05
N ARG A 302 -18.48 -12.28 20.19
CA ARG A 302 -18.72 -13.36 19.22
C ARG A 302 -19.03 -12.66 17.90
N ILE A 303 -18.26 -12.97 16.86
CA ILE A 303 -18.67 -12.71 15.49
C ILE A 303 -20.00 -13.45 15.33
N THR A 304 -21.11 -12.73 15.31
CA THR A 304 -22.40 -13.35 15.00
C THR A 304 -22.41 -13.65 13.50
N PRO A 305 -22.93 -14.81 13.06
CA PRO A 305 -23.08 -15.12 11.63
C PRO A 305 -23.81 -14.02 10.83
N GLU A 306 -24.66 -13.24 11.51
CA GLU A 306 -25.38 -12.07 10.98
C GLU A 306 -24.45 -10.93 10.50
N TRP A 307 -23.24 -10.80 11.05
CA TRP A 307 -22.28 -9.76 10.64
C TRP A 307 -21.62 -10.07 9.30
N LEU A 308 -21.48 -11.36 8.96
CA LEU A 308 -20.88 -11.81 7.70
C LEU A 308 -21.93 -12.05 6.60
N SER A 309 -23.19 -12.35 6.96
CA SER A 309 -24.26 -12.65 6.01
C SER A 309 -25.00 -11.41 5.46
N ASN A 310 -24.85 -10.24 6.06
CA ASN A 310 -25.61 -9.04 5.72
C ASN A 310 -24.93 -8.05 4.75
N SER A 311 -23.82 -8.42 4.09
CA SER A 311 -23.20 -7.54 3.09
C SER A 311 -24.11 -7.33 1.86
N ASP A 312 -24.92 -8.34 1.50
CA ASP A 312 -25.78 -8.31 0.32
C ASP A 312 -27.19 -7.76 0.61
N SER A 313 -27.72 -7.95 1.82
CA SER A 313 -29.08 -7.51 2.19
C SER A 313 -29.19 -5.99 2.38
N GLN A 314 -28.08 -5.31 2.69
CA GLN A 314 -28.08 -3.86 2.90
C GLN A 314 -27.97 -3.03 1.63
N ILE A 315 -27.47 -3.58 0.51
CA ILE A 315 -27.60 -2.96 -0.82
C ILE A 315 -29.09 -2.81 -1.15
N ASP A 316 -29.89 -3.80 -0.78
CA ASP A 316 -31.33 -3.82 -1.00
C ASP A 316 -32.07 -2.84 -0.07
N SER A 317 -31.62 -2.68 1.18
CA SER A 317 -32.13 -1.63 2.08
C SER A 317 -31.71 -0.22 1.61
N PHE A 318 -30.51 -0.05 1.04
CA PHE A 318 -30.04 1.21 0.47
C PHE A 318 -30.86 1.58 -0.77
N CYS A 319 -31.12 0.63 -1.67
CA CYS A 319 -32.01 0.78 -2.81
C CYS A 319 -33.45 1.10 -2.39
N ARG A 320 -33.99 0.43 -1.36
CA ARG A 320 -35.33 0.73 -0.82
C ARG A 320 -35.40 2.09 -0.11
N ARG A 321 -34.34 2.50 0.60
CA ARG A 321 -34.24 3.84 1.24
C ARG A 321 -34.05 4.97 0.20
N TRP A 322 -33.49 4.64 -0.96
CA TRP A 322 -33.36 5.53 -2.13
C TRP A 322 -34.65 5.65 -2.95
N GLN A 323 -35.47 4.61 -3.03
CA GLN A 323 -36.78 4.67 -3.70
C GLN A 323 -37.79 5.58 -2.97
N GLY A 324 -37.59 5.86 -1.68
CA GLY A 324 -38.49 6.68 -0.86
C GLY A 324 -38.16 8.18 -0.78
N ARG A 325 -37.01 8.63 -1.28
CA ARG A 325 -36.65 10.07 -1.26
C ARG A 325 -36.89 10.68 -2.64
N ARG A 326 -38.05 11.31 -2.81
CA ARG A 326 -38.22 12.34 -3.86
C ARG A 326 -37.08 13.33 -3.69
N PHE A 327 -36.18 13.40 -4.67
CA PHE A 327 -35.27 14.53 -4.83
C PHE A 327 -36.08 15.83 -4.61
N PRO A 328 -35.54 16.85 -3.93
CA PRO A 328 -36.09 18.18 -4.06
C PRO A 328 -35.76 18.69 -5.47
N MET A 329 -36.50 18.20 -6.47
CA MET A 329 -36.69 18.84 -7.77
C MET A 329 -37.52 20.13 -7.60
N ARG A 330 -37.23 20.93 -6.55
CA ARG A 330 -37.80 22.26 -6.35
C ARG A 330 -36.84 23.37 -6.77
N VAL A 331 -35.58 23.07 -7.08
CA VAL A 331 -34.59 24.08 -7.53
C VAL A 331 -34.64 24.33 -9.05
N CYS A 332 -35.27 23.46 -9.85
CA CYS A 332 -35.31 23.63 -11.32
C CYS A 332 -36.58 24.30 -11.88
N TRP A 333 -37.47 24.84 -11.03
CA TRP A 333 -38.68 25.53 -11.52
C TRP A 333 -38.51 27.04 -11.75
N HIS A 334 -37.39 27.63 -11.30
CA HIS A 334 -37.06 29.05 -11.52
C HIS A 334 -35.85 29.30 -12.44
N MET A 335 -35.28 28.25 -13.04
CA MET A 335 -34.17 28.42 -13.99
C MET A 335 -34.71 28.72 -15.39
N SER A 336 -34.21 29.80 -15.99
CA SER A 336 -34.45 30.16 -17.39
C SER A 336 -34.09 28.99 -18.30
N VAL A 337 -34.71 28.95 -19.49
CA VAL A 337 -34.43 27.93 -20.51
C VAL A 337 -32.92 27.84 -20.80
N ALA A 338 -32.23 28.99 -20.85
CA ALA A 338 -30.77 29.07 -21.00
C ALA A 338 -30.00 28.39 -19.85
N GLY A 339 -30.43 28.53 -18.60
CA GLY A 339 -29.80 27.88 -17.46
C GLY A 339 -29.91 26.35 -17.49
N ARG A 340 -31.00 25.81 -18.05
CA ARG A 340 -31.17 24.35 -18.23
C ARG A 340 -30.26 23.80 -19.31
N TYR A 341 -30.12 24.52 -20.43
CA TYR A 341 -29.16 24.15 -21.48
C TYR A 341 -27.71 24.25 -20.99
N LEU A 342 -27.37 25.26 -20.19
CA LEU A 342 -26.03 25.38 -19.61
C LEU A 342 -25.70 24.20 -18.70
N LEU A 343 -26.62 23.82 -17.80
CA LEU A 343 -26.45 22.63 -16.94
C LEU A 343 -26.38 21.33 -17.73
N LEU A 344 -27.17 21.18 -18.80
CA LEU A 344 -27.10 20.02 -19.68
C LEU A 344 -25.74 19.95 -20.41
N CYS A 345 -25.24 21.07 -20.93
CA CYS A 345 -23.90 21.16 -21.52
C CYS A 345 -22.82 20.83 -20.49
N LEU A 346 -22.89 21.39 -19.28
CA LEU A 346 -21.93 21.12 -18.20
C LEU A 346 -21.96 19.64 -17.80
N TYR A 347 -23.15 19.05 -17.70
CA TYR A 347 -23.33 17.63 -17.45
C TYR A 347 -22.74 16.78 -18.58
N LEU A 348 -23.02 17.10 -19.85
CA LEU A 348 -22.46 16.39 -21.01
C LEU A 348 -20.94 16.55 -21.09
N CYS A 349 -20.39 17.72 -20.82
CA CYS A 349 -18.94 17.95 -20.75
C CYS A 349 -18.29 17.16 -19.61
N LEU A 350 -18.91 17.12 -18.42
CA LEU A 350 -18.47 16.29 -17.31
C LEU A 350 -18.60 14.80 -17.63
N TRP A 351 -19.62 14.40 -18.39
CA TRP A 351 -19.82 13.02 -18.84
C TRP A 351 -18.76 12.62 -19.87
N VAL A 352 -18.44 13.49 -20.83
CA VAL A 352 -17.34 13.31 -21.80
C VAL A 352 -15.99 13.31 -21.09
N PHE A 353 -15.76 14.23 -20.15
CA PHE A 353 -14.55 14.26 -19.31
C PHE A 353 -14.43 13.01 -18.45
N ALA A 354 -15.53 12.51 -17.90
CA ALA A 354 -15.60 11.26 -17.15
C ALA A 354 -15.37 10.07 -18.07
N LEU A 355 -15.90 10.03 -19.30
CA LEU A 355 -15.63 8.97 -20.28
C LEU A 355 -14.14 8.94 -20.67
N PHE A 356 -13.55 10.10 -21.00
CA PHE A 356 -12.13 10.21 -21.33
C PHE A 356 -11.22 9.90 -20.12
N ASN A 357 -11.63 10.21 -18.89
CA ASN A 357 -10.91 9.81 -17.68
C ASN A 357 -11.21 8.36 -17.25
N TYR A 358 -12.35 7.78 -17.59
CA TYR A 358 -12.71 6.39 -17.29
C TYR A 358 -11.86 5.41 -18.11
N SER A 359 -11.44 5.82 -19.32
CA SER A 359 -10.39 5.13 -20.08
C SER A 359 -9.00 5.20 -19.43
N SER A 360 -8.83 5.91 -18.31
CA SER A 360 -7.57 6.00 -17.58
C SER A 360 -7.43 4.88 -16.54
N ARG A 361 -6.95 3.73 -17.03
CA ARG A 361 -5.94 2.86 -16.38
C ARG A 361 -6.37 2.02 -15.15
N CYS A 362 -7.09 0.94 -15.41
CA CYS A 362 -6.81 -0.45 -14.98
C CYS A 362 -8.01 -1.30 -15.38
N ARG A 363 -7.80 -2.40 -16.12
CA ARG A 363 -8.90 -3.30 -16.49
C ARG A 363 -8.92 -4.49 -15.52
N TYR A 364 -10.08 -4.82 -14.96
CA TYR A 364 -10.21 -6.10 -14.27
C TYR A 364 -10.24 -7.22 -15.31
N SER A 365 -9.25 -8.11 -15.29
CA SER A 365 -9.27 -9.38 -16.01
C SER A 365 -10.04 -10.39 -15.16
N GLN A 366 -11.37 -10.38 -15.30
CA GLN A 366 -12.20 -11.43 -14.70
C GLN A 366 -11.70 -12.79 -15.22
N PRO A 367 -11.50 -13.79 -14.36
CA PRO A 367 -11.10 -15.12 -14.80
C PRO A 367 -12.10 -15.73 -15.77
N ASP A 368 -13.36 -15.28 -15.76
CA ASP A 368 -14.44 -15.75 -16.63
C ASP A 368 -14.15 -15.55 -18.12
N VAL A 369 -13.18 -14.68 -18.47
CA VAL A 369 -12.64 -14.57 -19.84
C VAL A 369 -11.86 -15.84 -20.24
N PHE A 370 -11.34 -16.59 -19.26
CA PHE A 370 -10.56 -17.82 -19.40
C PHE A 370 -11.23 -19.06 -18.78
N ILE A 371 -12.33 -18.88 -18.03
CA ILE A 371 -13.08 -19.92 -17.30
C ILE A 371 -14.54 -19.85 -17.74
N GLU A 372 -15.00 -20.81 -18.54
CA GLU A 372 -16.41 -20.88 -18.94
C GLU A 372 -17.23 -21.68 -17.92
N ASP A 373 -18.47 -21.24 -17.65
CA ASP A 373 -19.46 -22.06 -16.94
C ASP A 373 -19.85 -23.24 -17.85
N TRP A 374 -19.65 -24.47 -17.36
CA TRP A 374 -19.87 -25.69 -18.12
C TRP A 374 -21.34 -25.82 -18.57
N PRO A 375 -21.66 -25.78 -19.88
CA PRO A 375 -23.00 -26.13 -20.34
C PRO A 375 -23.15 -27.65 -20.37
N ALA A 376 -24.37 -28.15 -20.16
CA ALA A 376 -24.71 -29.57 -20.21
C ALA A 376 -24.61 -30.22 -21.62
N ASP A 377 -24.00 -29.55 -22.62
CA ASP A 377 -23.95 -30.00 -24.02
C ASP A 377 -22.49 -30.27 -24.48
N ASP A 378 -22.30 -31.52 -24.93
CA ASP A 378 -21.08 -32.21 -25.37
C ASP A 378 -20.46 -31.65 -26.68
N SER A 379 -21.17 -30.76 -27.39
CA SER A 379 -20.74 -30.24 -28.70
C SER A 379 -19.38 -29.51 -28.72
N ARG A 380 -18.88 -28.98 -27.60
CA ARG A 380 -17.57 -28.29 -27.50
C ARG A 380 -16.37 -29.21 -27.24
N LEU A 381 -16.59 -30.45 -26.79
CA LEU A 381 -15.55 -31.50 -26.68
C LEU A 381 -14.92 -31.84 -28.04
N LYS A 382 -15.58 -31.48 -29.15
CA LYS A 382 -15.05 -31.62 -30.52
C LYS A 382 -13.85 -30.72 -30.84
N SER A 383 -13.61 -29.63 -30.10
CA SER A 383 -12.51 -28.68 -30.41
C SER A 383 -11.13 -29.16 -29.94
N GLY A 384 -11.08 -30.13 -29.02
CA GLY A 384 -9.84 -30.64 -28.43
C GLY A 384 -9.06 -29.64 -27.55
N ARG A 385 -9.59 -28.44 -27.25
CA ARG A 385 -8.93 -27.43 -26.40
C ARG A 385 -9.12 -27.71 -24.89
N CYS A 386 -8.18 -27.26 -24.06
CA CYS A 386 -8.30 -27.34 -22.62
C CYS A 386 -9.28 -26.29 -22.07
N TYR A 387 -10.27 -26.75 -21.29
CA TYR A 387 -11.22 -25.89 -20.59
C TYR A 387 -11.09 -26.06 -19.08
N LEU A 388 -11.06 -24.95 -18.37
CA LEU A 388 -10.94 -24.89 -16.91
C LEU A 388 -12.28 -25.18 -16.24
N ARG A 389 -12.36 -26.19 -15.37
CA ARG A 389 -13.56 -26.42 -14.55
C ARG A 389 -13.53 -25.55 -13.30
N ARG A 390 -14.51 -24.67 -13.15
CA ARG A 390 -14.64 -23.74 -12.02
C ARG A 390 -14.62 -24.44 -10.65
N ASP A 391 -15.20 -25.64 -10.55
CA ASP A 391 -15.30 -26.44 -9.31
C ASP A 391 -13.97 -27.09 -8.92
N SER A 392 -13.05 -27.25 -9.87
CA SER A 392 -11.72 -27.80 -9.60
C SER A 392 -10.74 -26.75 -9.04
N LEU A 393 -11.13 -25.47 -9.04
CA LEU A 393 -10.31 -24.33 -8.68
C LEU A 393 -10.86 -23.66 -7.41
N GLN A 394 -10.11 -23.78 -6.31
CA GLN A 394 -10.52 -23.30 -4.99
C GLN A 394 -9.40 -22.50 -4.31
N LEU A 395 -9.77 -21.77 -3.26
CA LEU A 395 -8.82 -21.20 -2.31
C LEU A 395 -8.11 -22.35 -1.59
N GLN A 396 -6.79 -22.26 -1.45
CA GLN A 396 -6.00 -23.29 -0.78
C GLN A 396 -5.33 -22.71 0.46
N PRO A 397 -5.42 -23.37 1.63
CA PRO A 397 -4.61 -22.99 2.78
C PRO A 397 -3.12 -23.18 2.43
N ILE A 398 -2.30 -22.20 2.77
CA ILE A 398 -0.85 -22.22 2.53
C ILE A 398 -0.15 -22.24 3.89
N ASP A 399 0.64 -23.29 4.13
CA ASP A 399 1.62 -23.29 5.22
C ASP A 399 2.85 -22.49 4.77
N MET A 400 3.08 -21.34 5.41
CA MET A 400 4.23 -20.47 5.13
C MET A 400 5.43 -20.75 6.03
N HIS A 401 5.29 -21.63 7.03
CA HIS A 401 6.28 -21.87 8.06
C HIS A 401 7.10 -23.12 7.77
N ASN A 402 6.51 -24.12 7.11
CA ASN A 402 7.17 -25.39 6.82
C ASN A 402 7.33 -25.59 5.31
N ALA A 403 8.50 -25.25 4.80
CA ALA A 403 8.88 -25.63 3.45
C ALA A 403 9.25 -27.11 3.41
N PRO A 404 8.57 -27.95 2.59
CA PRO A 404 8.95 -29.34 2.43
C PRO A 404 10.38 -29.45 1.89
N GLU A 405 11.06 -30.54 2.22
CA GLU A 405 12.38 -30.82 1.65
C GLU A 405 12.29 -31.05 0.14
N LEU A 406 13.35 -30.67 -0.59
CA LEU A 406 13.34 -30.72 -2.04
C LEU A 406 13.13 -32.15 -2.56
N HIS A 407 13.81 -33.14 -1.98
CA HIS A 407 13.67 -34.54 -2.38
C HIS A 407 12.24 -35.07 -2.19
N HIS A 408 11.56 -34.70 -1.10
CA HIS A 408 10.16 -35.07 -0.90
C HIS A 408 9.24 -34.46 -1.96
N LEU A 409 9.50 -33.22 -2.39
CA LEU A 409 8.76 -32.61 -3.50
C LEU A 409 9.02 -33.32 -4.82
N GLU A 410 10.27 -33.70 -5.10
CA GLU A 410 10.66 -34.43 -6.30
C GLU A 410 9.91 -35.77 -6.38
N THR A 411 9.92 -36.55 -5.31
CA THR A 411 9.18 -37.82 -5.24
C THR A 411 7.68 -37.61 -5.43
N ALA A 412 7.09 -36.60 -4.78
CA ALA A 412 5.66 -36.34 -4.82
C ALA A 412 5.15 -35.76 -6.15
N LEU A 413 6.02 -35.15 -6.97
CA LEU A 413 5.61 -34.42 -8.19
C LEU A 413 6.20 -35.00 -9.48
N ALA A 414 7.39 -35.58 -9.41
CA ALA A 414 8.16 -36.12 -10.55
C ALA A 414 8.51 -37.61 -10.39
N GLY A 415 8.25 -38.21 -9.22
CA GLY A 415 8.59 -39.59 -8.93
C GLY A 415 7.84 -40.63 -9.79
N PRO A 416 8.35 -41.86 -9.86
CA PRO A 416 7.76 -42.93 -10.68
C PRO A 416 6.36 -43.34 -10.23
N GLU A 417 6.01 -43.13 -8.96
CA GLU A 417 4.70 -43.41 -8.38
C GLU A 417 3.61 -42.43 -8.83
N VAL A 418 3.98 -41.23 -9.27
CA VAL A 418 3.04 -40.23 -9.77
C VAL A 418 2.47 -40.72 -11.12
N PRO A 419 1.14 -40.69 -11.34
CA PRO A 419 0.55 -41.09 -12.63
C PRO A 419 1.21 -40.38 -13.80
N ALA A 420 1.53 -41.09 -14.88
CA ALA A 420 2.33 -40.57 -16.00
C ALA A 420 1.77 -39.26 -16.59
N GLN A 421 0.45 -39.11 -16.62
CA GLN A 421 -0.26 -37.91 -17.07
C GLN A 421 -0.12 -36.69 -16.12
N MET A 422 0.18 -36.91 -14.84
CA MET A 422 0.36 -35.84 -13.83
C MET A 422 1.83 -35.60 -13.48
N ARG A 423 2.72 -36.51 -13.89
CA ARG A 423 4.15 -36.48 -13.57
C ARG A 423 4.85 -35.34 -14.28
N LEU A 424 5.67 -34.59 -13.54
CA LEU A 424 6.54 -33.57 -14.13
C LEU A 424 7.62 -34.22 -14.99
N ARG A 425 7.94 -33.59 -16.12
CA ARG A 425 9.10 -33.95 -16.95
C ARG A 425 10.33 -33.21 -16.42
N PRO A 426 11.55 -33.76 -16.65
CA PRO A 426 12.79 -33.06 -16.33
C PRO A 426 12.79 -31.62 -16.86
N GLY A 427 13.37 -30.70 -16.07
CA GLY A 427 13.29 -29.26 -16.28
C GLY A 427 12.04 -28.61 -15.71
N GLY A 428 11.22 -29.34 -14.93
CA GLY A 428 10.03 -28.81 -14.28
C GLY A 428 8.88 -28.47 -15.21
N SER A 429 8.77 -29.22 -16.32
CA SER A 429 7.77 -28.97 -17.35
C SER A 429 6.59 -29.93 -17.25
N TRP A 430 5.40 -29.45 -17.61
CA TRP A 430 4.20 -30.26 -17.67
C TRP A 430 3.22 -29.76 -18.73
N ALA A 431 2.44 -30.67 -19.29
CA ALA A 431 1.36 -30.38 -20.22
C ALA A 431 0.24 -31.42 -20.04
N PRO A 432 -1.04 -31.02 -20.17
CA PRO A 432 -2.15 -31.98 -20.19
C PRO A 432 -2.05 -32.89 -21.42
N SER A 433 -2.41 -34.16 -21.25
CA SER A 433 -2.36 -35.17 -22.33
C SER A 433 -3.67 -35.34 -23.10
N ASN A 434 -4.78 -34.86 -22.54
CA ASN A 434 -6.13 -35.08 -23.05
C ASN A 434 -6.76 -33.85 -23.73
N CYS A 435 -6.03 -32.74 -23.82
CA CYS A 435 -6.49 -31.51 -24.43
C CYS A 435 -5.32 -30.64 -24.88
N THR A 436 -5.62 -29.67 -25.75
CA THR A 436 -4.66 -28.70 -26.29
C THR A 436 -4.69 -27.42 -25.44
N PRO A 437 -3.59 -27.06 -24.76
CA PRO A 437 -3.48 -25.84 -23.94
C PRO A 437 -3.66 -24.56 -24.74
N LEU A 438 -4.17 -23.50 -24.11
CA LEU A 438 -4.36 -22.19 -24.75
C LEU A 438 -3.04 -21.46 -25.04
N GLN A 439 -2.06 -21.57 -24.14
CA GLN A 439 -0.76 -20.92 -24.25
C GLN A 439 0.32 -21.85 -23.72
N HIS A 440 1.52 -21.75 -24.30
CA HIS A 440 2.75 -22.29 -23.74
C HIS A 440 3.42 -21.23 -22.86
N VAL A 441 3.47 -21.50 -21.54
CA VAL A 441 3.88 -20.53 -20.52
C VAL A 441 5.28 -20.82 -20.00
N ALA A 442 6.14 -19.81 -19.94
CA ALA A 442 7.38 -19.89 -19.19
C ALA A 442 7.29 -19.05 -17.90
N VAL A 443 7.53 -19.69 -16.76
CA VAL A 443 7.58 -19.00 -15.46
C VAL A 443 9.04 -18.70 -15.12
N MET A 444 9.39 -17.41 -15.10
CA MET A 444 10.71 -16.90 -14.77
C MET A 444 10.79 -16.51 -13.31
N VAL A 445 11.65 -17.19 -12.56
CA VAL A 445 11.91 -16.91 -11.15
C VAL A 445 13.34 -16.41 -11.01
N ALA A 446 13.52 -15.10 -10.79
CA ALA A 446 14.82 -14.54 -10.47
C ALA A 446 15.22 -14.97 -9.05
N PHE A 447 16.43 -15.51 -8.90
CA PHE A 447 16.79 -16.22 -7.68
C PHE A 447 18.21 -15.88 -7.16
N ARG A 448 18.32 -15.80 -5.84
CA ARG A 448 19.59 -15.79 -5.09
C ARG A 448 19.32 -16.08 -3.62
N ASN A 449 19.93 -17.13 -3.06
CA ASN A 449 19.93 -17.43 -1.61
C ASN A 449 18.53 -17.44 -0.96
N ARG A 450 17.55 -18.07 -1.61
CA ARG A 450 16.13 -18.10 -1.19
C ARG A 450 15.52 -19.50 -1.24
N ASP A 451 16.31 -20.53 -0.91
CA ASP A 451 15.90 -21.94 -1.07
C ASP A 451 14.57 -22.26 -0.36
N PHE A 452 14.39 -21.82 0.89
CA PHE A 452 13.14 -22.00 1.64
C PHE A 452 11.93 -21.44 0.86
N HIS A 453 12.03 -20.21 0.36
CA HIS A 453 10.99 -19.53 -0.43
C HIS A 453 10.71 -20.29 -1.73
N LEU A 454 11.77 -20.73 -2.43
CA LEU A 454 11.64 -21.47 -3.68
C LEU A 454 10.91 -22.80 -3.47
N ARG A 455 11.20 -23.54 -2.40
CA ARG A 455 10.51 -24.80 -2.11
C ARG A 455 9.03 -24.62 -1.82
N LEU A 456 8.65 -23.57 -1.09
CA LEU A 456 7.24 -23.18 -0.91
C LEU A 456 6.58 -22.85 -2.25
N LEU A 457 7.25 -22.04 -3.07
CA LEU A 457 6.75 -21.63 -4.37
C LEU A 457 6.54 -22.83 -5.31
N LEU A 458 7.54 -23.70 -5.47
CA LEU A 458 7.46 -24.86 -6.35
C LEU A 458 6.33 -25.81 -5.92
N ASN A 459 6.22 -26.10 -4.62
CA ASN A 459 5.13 -26.93 -4.10
C ASN A 459 3.75 -26.38 -4.49
N ARG A 460 3.56 -25.07 -4.32
CA ARG A 460 2.29 -24.42 -4.67
C ARG A 460 2.06 -24.36 -6.18
N LEU A 461 3.05 -23.90 -6.93
CA LEU A 461 2.96 -23.57 -8.34
C LEU A 461 2.68 -24.82 -9.18
N HIS A 462 3.42 -25.92 -9.00
CA HIS A 462 3.18 -27.13 -9.81
C HIS A 462 1.78 -27.72 -9.58
N ARG A 463 1.27 -27.68 -8.35
CA ARG A 463 -0.08 -28.17 -8.05
C ARG A 463 -1.14 -27.29 -8.69
N MET A 464 -0.98 -25.96 -8.57
CA MET A 464 -1.92 -24.99 -9.12
C MET A 464 -1.95 -25.02 -10.65
N LEU A 465 -0.79 -24.92 -11.32
CA LEU A 465 -0.72 -24.86 -12.79
C LEU A 465 -1.24 -26.13 -13.47
N ARG A 466 -1.05 -27.30 -12.83
CA ARG A 466 -1.64 -28.57 -13.31
C ARG A 466 -3.16 -28.57 -13.22
N ARG A 467 -3.74 -28.06 -12.13
CA ARG A 467 -5.21 -27.86 -12.01
C ARG A 467 -5.72 -26.84 -13.04
N GLN A 468 -4.89 -25.87 -13.40
CA GLN A 468 -5.19 -24.93 -14.46
C GLN A 468 -5.00 -25.51 -15.89
N LEU A 469 -4.58 -26.76 -16.04
CA LEU A 469 -4.36 -27.41 -17.35
C LEU A 469 -3.45 -26.60 -18.29
N ILE A 470 -2.48 -25.86 -17.73
CA ILE A 470 -1.56 -25.03 -18.50
C ILE A 470 -0.37 -25.88 -18.93
N LYS A 471 0.11 -25.70 -20.17
CA LYS A 471 1.43 -26.20 -20.57
C LYS A 471 2.48 -25.19 -20.14
N TYR A 472 3.37 -25.59 -19.24
CA TYR A 472 4.34 -24.69 -18.65
C TYR A 472 5.71 -25.31 -18.43
N THR A 473 6.72 -24.43 -18.30
CA THR A 473 8.06 -24.75 -17.82
C THR A 473 8.48 -23.71 -16.78
N VAL A 474 9.06 -24.15 -15.66
CA VAL A 474 9.58 -23.28 -14.59
C VAL A 474 11.08 -23.08 -14.78
N PHE A 475 11.52 -21.83 -14.87
CA PHE A 475 12.92 -21.43 -14.97
C PHE A 475 13.34 -20.69 -13.70
N VAL A 476 14.37 -21.21 -13.03
CA VAL A 476 15.01 -20.54 -11.90
C VAL A 476 16.32 -19.95 -12.40
N VAL A 477 16.36 -18.61 -12.49
CA VAL A 477 17.50 -17.86 -13.03
C VAL A 477 18.33 -17.32 -11.87
N GLU A 478 19.43 -17.98 -11.59
CA GLU A 478 20.22 -17.78 -10.38
C GLU A 478 21.39 -16.82 -10.61
N GLN A 479 21.45 -15.74 -9.82
CA GLN A 479 22.56 -14.80 -9.87
C GLN A 479 23.69 -15.18 -8.91
N THR A 480 24.80 -15.63 -9.47
CA THR A 480 26.04 -15.90 -8.75
C THR A 480 26.90 -14.65 -8.60
N GLY A 481 27.89 -14.69 -7.69
CA GLY A 481 28.87 -13.62 -7.48
C GLY A 481 28.46 -12.54 -6.47
N PRO A 482 29.38 -11.61 -6.16
CA PRO A 482 29.25 -10.66 -5.04
C PRO A 482 28.43 -9.42 -5.37
N GLU A 483 28.17 -9.13 -6.65
CA GLU A 483 27.42 -7.94 -7.06
C GLU A 483 26.00 -7.93 -6.47
N PRO A 484 25.40 -6.75 -6.21
CA PRO A 484 24.01 -6.64 -5.77
C PRO A 484 23.05 -7.40 -6.68
N PHE A 485 21.93 -7.84 -6.11
CA PHE A 485 20.93 -8.60 -6.87
C PHE A 485 20.28 -7.71 -7.93
N ASN A 486 20.22 -8.16 -9.19
CA ASN A 486 19.65 -7.43 -10.30
C ASN A 486 18.52 -8.24 -10.93
N ARG A 487 17.33 -8.11 -10.34
CA ARG A 487 16.14 -8.86 -10.73
C ARG A 487 15.76 -8.64 -12.20
N GLY A 488 15.68 -7.37 -12.64
CA GLY A 488 15.28 -7.03 -14.00
C GLY A 488 16.19 -7.67 -15.05
N MET A 489 17.51 -7.58 -14.86
CA MET A 489 18.47 -8.21 -15.77
C MET A 489 18.35 -9.74 -15.77
N LEU A 490 18.10 -10.38 -14.62
CA LEU A 490 17.88 -11.83 -14.56
C LEU A 490 16.62 -12.26 -15.33
N MET A 491 15.54 -11.48 -15.27
CA MET A 491 14.33 -11.77 -16.03
C MET A 491 14.59 -11.70 -17.54
N ASN A 492 15.34 -10.69 -18.00
CA ASN A 492 15.77 -10.58 -19.40
C ASN A 492 16.63 -11.78 -19.83
N VAL A 493 17.64 -12.14 -19.03
CA VAL A 493 18.50 -13.31 -19.26
C VAL A 493 17.69 -14.59 -19.31
N GLY A 494 16.75 -14.76 -18.37
CA GLY A 494 15.84 -15.90 -18.31
C GLY A 494 15.05 -16.10 -19.60
N VAL A 495 14.47 -15.01 -20.13
CA VAL A 495 13.74 -15.05 -21.40
C VAL A 495 14.63 -15.43 -22.57
N VAL A 496 15.80 -14.80 -22.69
CA VAL A 496 16.74 -15.09 -23.79
C VAL A 496 17.24 -16.53 -23.75
N GLU A 497 17.53 -17.08 -22.56
CA GLU A 497 17.97 -18.46 -22.42
C GLU A 497 16.84 -19.48 -22.58
N ALA A 498 15.63 -19.18 -22.09
CA ALA A 498 14.47 -20.05 -22.27
C ALA A 498 14.08 -20.21 -23.74
N LEU A 499 14.15 -19.14 -24.53
CA LEU A 499 13.83 -19.17 -25.95
C LEU A 499 14.81 -20.03 -26.79
N LYS A 500 15.97 -20.39 -26.25
CA LYS A 500 16.87 -21.37 -26.88
C LYS A 500 16.37 -22.81 -26.73
N LEU A 501 15.46 -23.06 -25.81
CA LEU A 501 14.95 -24.40 -25.47
C LEU A 501 13.59 -24.66 -26.11
N ALA A 502 12.71 -23.66 -26.16
CA ALA A 502 11.39 -23.75 -26.79
C ALA A 502 10.83 -22.36 -27.12
N SER A 503 9.80 -22.32 -27.97
CA SER A 503 8.97 -21.13 -28.13
C SER A 503 7.95 -21.02 -26.99
N PHE A 504 7.67 -19.80 -26.54
CA PHE A 504 6.68 -19.50 -25.50
C PHE A 504 5.77 -18.37 -25.94
N ASP A 505 4.48 -18.51 -25.64
CA ASP A 505 3.47 -17.49 -25.93
C ASP A 505 3.42 -16.43 -24.82
N CYS A 506 3.70 -16.86 -23.58
CA CYS A 506 3.49 -16.09 -22.37
C CYS A 506 4.68 -16.23 -21.40
N PHE A 507 5.14 -15.10 -20.88
CA PHE A 507 6.13 -15.03 -19.81
C PHE A 507 5.47 -14.60 -18.50
N ILE A 508 5.69 -15.35 -17.43
CA ILE A 508 5.30 -15.00 -16.07
C ILE A 508 6.58 -14.67 -15.29
N PHE A 509 6.79 -13.40 -14.97
CA PHE A 509 7.88 -12.93 -14.13
C PHE A 509 7.43 -12.96 -12.67
N HIS A 510 8.15 -13.71 -11.86
CA HIS A 510 7.65 -14.11 -10.55
C HIS A 510 8.70 -13.92 -9.47
N ASP A 511 8.33 -13.21 -8.41
CA ASP A 511 9.16 -13.13 -7.21
C ASP A 511 9.12 -14.45 -6.44
N VAL A 512 10.28 -14.91 -5.96
CA VAL A 512 10.39 -16.21 -5.29
C VAL A 512 9.59 -16.27 -3.97
N ASP A 513 9.27 -15.13 -3.36
CA ASP A 513 8.58 -14.99 -2.08
C ASP A 513 7.06 -14.81 -2.21
N MET A 514 6.48 -14.82 -3.40
CA MET A 514 5.04 -14.56 -3.62
C MET A 514 4.24 -15.85 -3.82
N ILE A 515 3.50 -16.32 -2.82
CA ILE A 515 2.75 -17.58 -2.94
C ILE A 515 1.27 -17.31 -3.29
N PRO A 516 0.74 -17.76 -4.45
CA PRO A 516 -0.64 -17.50 -4.84
C PRO A 516 -1.64 -18.29 -3.97
N GLU A 517 -2.63 -17.62 -3.38
CA GLU A 517 -3.64 -18.24 -2.51
C GLU A 517 -4.75 -18.97 -3.28
N HIS A 518 -5.12 -18.49 -4.47
CA HIS A 518 -6.34 -18.91 -5.14
C HIS A 518 -6.08 -19.60 -6.50
N ASP A 519 -6.59 -20.82 -6.70
CA ASP A 519 -6.36 -21.58 -7.95
C ASP A 519 -7.01 -20.92 -9.18
N ARG A 520 -8.06 -20.10 -8.99
CA ARG A 520 -8.66 -19.23 -10.03
C ARG A 520 -7.82 -18.01 -10.43
N ASN A 521 -6.68 -17.76 -9.80
CA ASN A 521 -5.72 -16.79 -10.33
C ASN A 521 -4.97 -17.42 -11.52
N VAL A 522 -5.57 -17.38 -12.70
CA VAL A 522 -5.09 -18.11 -13.89
C VAL A 522 -3.76 -17.53 -14.40
N TYR A 523 -2.71 -18.35 -14.53
CA TYR A 523 -1.37 -17.92 -14.98
C TYR A 523 -1.25 -17.92 -16.51
N LEU A 524 -2.02 -17.06 -17.16
CA LEU A 524 -2.03 -16.84 -18.60
C LEU A 524 -1.84 -15.35 -18.92
N CYS A 525 -1.32 -15.05 -20.10
CA CYS A 525 -1.15 -13.68 -20.58
C CYS A 525 -2.40 -13.23 -21.35
N ASP A 526 -2.68 -11.93 -21.30
CA ASP A 526 -3.64 -11.27 -22.18
C ASP A 526 -2.92 -10.28 -23.12
N GLU A 527 -3.68 -9.44 -23.84
CA GLU A 527 -3.13 -8.43 -24.74
C GLU A 527 -2.41 -7.27 -24.00
N ASN A 528 -2.52 -7.21 -22.68
CA ASN A 528 -2.02 -6.15 -21.80
C ASN A 528 -0.89 -6.66 -20.91
N ALA A 529 -0.41 -5.79 -19.99
CA ALA A 529 0.47 -6.22 -18.90
C ALA A 529 -0.39 -6.67 -17.72
N ARG A 530 -0.45 -7.98 -17.50
CA ARG A 530 -1.33 -8.57 -16.50
C ARG A 530 -0.61 -8.74 -15.17
N HIS A 531 -0.94 -7.89 -14.21
CA HIS A 531 -0.40 -7.97 -12.85
C HIS A 531 -1.22 -8.97 -12.02
N LEU A 532 -0.69 -10.19 -11.85
CA LEU A 532 -1.39 -11.27 -11.19
C LEU A 532 -1.52 -11.04 -9.68
N ALA A 533 -0.57 -10.33 -9.06
CA ALA A 533 -0.52 -10.05 -7.62
C ALA A 533 -1.34 -8.83 -7.19
N SER A 534 -2.62 -8.78 -7.58
CA SER A 534 -3.50 -7.63 -7.29
C SER A 534 -3.83 -7.43 -5.80
N ALA A 535 -3.52 -8.39 -4.92
CA ALA A 535 -3.79 -8.32 -3.51
C ALA A 535 -2.72 -9.08 -2.72
N ILE A 536 -1.80 -8.38 -2.07
CA ILE A 536 -0.70 -8.99 -1.30
C ILE A 536 -0.93 -8.76 0.19
N ASP A 537 -0.75 -9.78 1.04
CA ASP A 537 -1.04 -9.71 2.46
C ASP A 537 -0.18 -8.68 3.24
N GLU A 538 1.10 -8.53 2.89
CA GLU A 538 1.99 -7.47 3.39
C GLU A 538 1.45 -6.06 3.08
N MET A 539 0.72 -5.92 1.96
CA MET A 539 0.03 -4.68 1.56
C MET A 539 -1.44 -4.64 1.99
N ARG A 540 -1.83 -5.49 2.96
CA ARG A 540 -3.22 -5.64 3.43
C ARG A 540 -4.21 -5.95 2.31
N TYR A 541 -3.79 -6.73 1.32
CA TYR A 541 -4.59 -7.09 0.14
C TYR A 541 -5.02 -5.90 -0.71
N HIS A 542 -4.30 -4.77 -0.63
CA HIS A 542 -4.48 -3.61 -1.50
C HIS A 542 -3.25 -3.44 -2.40
N VAL A 543 -3.48 -2.99 -3.64
CA VAL A 543 -2.38 -2.56 -4.51
C VAL A 543 -1.85 -1.22 -3.98
N MET A 544 -0.53 -1.05 -3.92
CA MET A 544 0.09 0.22 -3.45
C MET A 544 -0.41 1.44 -4.24
N PHE A 545 -0.45 1.33 -5.58
CA PHE A 545 -0.92 2.38 -6.48
C PHE A 545 -1.33 1.81 -7.85
N TYR A 546 -2.11 2.58 -8.61
CA TYR A 546 -2.82 2.08 -9.81
C TYR A 546 -1.90 1.52 -10.91
N ASN A 547 -0.67 2.01 -11.04
CA ASN A 547 0.34 1.53 -12.00
C ASN A 547 1.37 0.55 -11.40
N TYR A 548 1.14 0.00 -10.21
CA TYR A 548 2.07 -0.97 -9.61
C TYR A 548 2.08 -2.30 -10.40
N LEU A 549 3.26 -2.75 -10.84
CA LEU A 549 3.49 -4.01 -11.58
C LEU A 549 4.49 -4.96 -10.89
N GLY A 550 4.81 -4.75 -9.62
CA GLY A 550 5.74 -5.62 -8.89
C GLY A 550 5.17 -6.99 -8.54
N ALA A 551 5.93 -7.79 -7.79
CA ALA A 551 5.57 -9.15 -7.37
C ALA A 551 5.44 -10.17 -8.51
N VAL A 552 4.30 -10.19 -9.22
CA VAL A 552 4.04 -11.18 -10.28
C VAL A 552 3.38 -10.52 -11.49
N LEU A 553 4.10 -10.56 -12.62
CA LEU A 553 3.70 -9.96 -13.90
C LEU A 553 3.62 -11.03 -14.98
N ALA A 554 2.49 -11.07 -15.71
CA ALA A 554 2.28 -11.87 -16.90
C ALA A 554 2.28 -10.97 -18.14
N MET A 555 3.08 -11.33 -19.14
CA MET A 555 3.20 -10.57 -20.39
C MET A 555 3.43 -11.49 -21.59
N SER A 556 2.70 -11.25 -22.68
CA SER A 556 2.90 -12.01 -23.91
C SER A 556 4.31 -11.81 -24.45
N SER A 557 4.86 -12.83 -25.12
CA SER A 557 6.20 -12.75 -25.73
C SER A 557 6.33 -11.51 -26.62
N LYS A 558 5.34 -11.27 -27.49
CA LYS A 558 5.25 -10.08 -28.34
C LYS A 558 5.34 -8.77 -27.54
N ASN A 559 4.59 -8.64 -26.45
CA ASN A 559 4.58 -7.41 -25.66
C ASN A 559 5.89 -7.20 -24.90
N PHE A 560 6.51 -8.27 -24.40
CA PHE A 560 7.79 -8.19 -23.69
C PHE A 560 8.92 -7.65 -24.58
N PHE A 561 9.02 -8.14 -25.82
CA PHE A 561 9.96 -7.61 -26.81
C PHE A 561 9.60 -6.20 -27.27
N ARG A 562 8.30 -5.88 -27.39
CA ARG A 562 7.82 -4.54 -27.76
C ARG A 562 8.30 -3.47 -26.76
N ILE A 563 8.42 -3.81 -25.48
CA ILE A 563 8.91 -2.90 -24.43
C ILE A 563 10.38 -3.10 -24.08
N ASN A 564 11.16 -3.77 -24.93
CA ASN A 564 12.59 -3.96 -24.70
C ASN A 564 12.93 -4.58 -23.32
N GLY A 565 12.02 -5.39 -22.77
CA GLY A 565 12.15 -6.03 -21.46
C GLY A 565 12.38 -5.09 -20.27
N PHE A 566 12.88 -5.68 -19.18
CA PHE A 566 13.22 -4.97 -17.94
C PHE A 566 14.46 -4.10 -18.09
N SER A 567 14.61 -3.11 -17.23
CA SER A 567 15.86 -2.33 -17.14
C SER A 567 16.99 -3.17 -16.52
N ASN A 568 18.20 -3.06 -17.06
CA ASN A 568 19.38 -3.78 -16.56
C ASN A 568 20.17 -2.99 -15.49
N VAL A 569 19.77 -1.76 -15.15
CA VAL A 569 20.58 -0.87 -14.30
C VAL A 569 20.27 -0.94 -12.81
N TYR A 570 19.20 -1.64 -12.41
CA TYR A 570 18.78 -1.70 -11.02
C TYR A 570 19.54 -2.78 -10.25
N TRP A 571 20.71 -2.42 -9.72
CA TRP A 571 21.56 -3.27 -8.88
C TRP A 571 21.24 -3.10 -7.40
N GLY A 572 20.26 -3.86 -6.90
CA GLY A 572 19.72 -3.76 -5.54
C GLY A 572 18.19 -3.72 -5.54
N TRP A 573 17.59 -3.24 -4.45
CA TRP A 573 16.13 -3.18 -4.34
C TRP A 573 15.55 -1.82 -4.77
N GLY A 574 14.46 -1.84 -5.55
CA GLY A 574 13.59 -0.69 -5.84
C GLY A 574 13.65 -0.15 -7.28
N ASN A 575 12.55 0.49 -7.71
CA ASN A 575 12.34 1.19 -8.99
C ASN A 575 12.34 0.35 -10.27
N GLU A 576 12.80 -0.90 -10.23
CA GLU A 576 12.74 -1.82 -11.36
C GLU A 576 11.29 -2.11 -11.82
N ASP A 577 10.38 -2.41 -10.88
CA ASP A 577 8.95 -2.60 -11.17
C ASP A 577 8.25 -1.30 -11.63
N ASP A 578 8.75 -0.15 -11.20
CA ASP A 578 8.23 1.17 -11.60
C ASP A 578 8.64 1.46 -13.07
N ASP A 579 9.87 1.13 -13.44
CA ASP A 579 10.42 1.30 -14.79
C ASP A 579 9.69 0.42 -15.82
N ILE A 580 9.53 -0.89 -15.55
CA ILE A 580 8.77 -1.78 -16.45
C ILE A 580 7.32 -1.33 -16.61
N SER A 581 6.72 -0.78 -15.55
CA SER A 581 5.38 -0.19 -15.59
C SER A 581 5.34 1.04 -16.49
N ALA A 582 6.31 1.93 -16.38
CA ALA A 582 6.41 3.11 -17.23
C ALA A 582 6.59 2.73 -18.72
N ARG A 583 7.50 1.79 -19.03
CA ARG A 583 7.69 1.23 -20.39
C ARG A 583 6.41 0.64 -20.96
N THR A 584 5.69 -0.11 -20.12
CA THR A 584 4.40 -0.72 -20.49
C THR A 584 3.37 0.33 -20.89
N MET A 585 3.21 1.37 -20.07
CA MET A 585 2.25 2.44 -20.32
C MET A 585 2.63 3.27 -21.55
N GLU A 586 3.91 3.52 -21.79
CA GLU A 586 4.42 4.21 -22.99
C GLU A 586 4.15 3.43 -24.27
N ALA A 587 4.23 2.10 -24.22
CA ALA A 587 3.84 1.24 -25.33
C ALA A 587 2.31 1.18 -25.54
N GLY A 588 1.52 1.95 -24.80
CA GLY A 588 0.06 2.02 -24.93
C GLY A 588 -0.66 0.78 -24.39
N MET A 589 0.01 -0.03 -23.57
CA MET A 589 -0.63 -1.17 -22.90
C MET A 589 -1.34 -0.72 -21.63
N LEU A 590 -2.47 -1.35 -21.32
CA LEU A 590 -3.12 -1.19 -20.02
C LEU A 590 -2.46 -2.13 -19.00
N VAL A 591 -2.68 -1.82 -17.72
CA VAL A 591 -2.47 -2.80 -16.65
C VAL A 591 -3.78 -3.55 -16.45
N SER A 592 -3.75 -4.87 -16.61
CA SER A 592 -4.89 -5.74 -16.28
C SER A 592 -4.64 -6.46 -14.97
N ARG A 593 -5.68 -6.67 -14.16
CA ARG A 593 -5.57 -7.33 -12.85
C ARG A 593 -6.73 -8.29 -12.62
N PRO A 594 -6.50 -9.49 -12.06
CA PRO A 594 -7.60 -10.25 -11.51
C PRO A 594 -8.29 -9.47 -10.38
N PRO A 595 -9.55 -9.79 -10.05
CA PRO A 595 -10.20 -9.24 -8.86
C PRO A 595 -9.36 -9.45 -7.60
N PRO A 596 -9.35 -8.51 -6.63
CA PRO A 596 -8.58 -8.65 -5.38
C PRO A 596 -8.92 -9.89 -4.56
N THR A 597 -10.11 -10.48 -4.74
CA THR A 597 -10.52 -11.75 -4.13
C THR A 597 -9.78 -12.96 -4.72
N LEU A 598 -9.26 -12.84 -5.94
CA LEU A 598 -8.64 -13.93 -6.70
C LEU A 598 -7.13 -13.75 -6.84
N GLY A 599 -6.65 -12.53 -7.12
CA GLY A 599 -5.21 -12.23 -7.21
C GLY A 599 -4.52 -12.08 -5.86
N ARG A 600 -4.89 -12.95 -4.90
CA ARG A 600 -4.39 -12.96 -3.53
C ARG A 600 -3.06 -13.70 -3.43
N TYR A 601 -2.10 -13.07 -2.77
CA TYR A 601 -0.78 -13.63 -2.51
C TYR A 601 -0.37 -13.45 -1.06
N LYS A 602 0.32 -14.48 -0.57
CA LYS A 602 1.10 -14.46 0.65
C LYS A 602 2.56 -14.16 0.34
N MET A 603 3.08 -13.07 0.91
CA MET A 603 4.50 -12.73 0.84
C MET A 603 5.25 -13.45 1.97
N VAL A 604 6.17 -14.35 1.62
CA VAL A 604 7.01 -15.06 2.58
C VAL A 604 8.05 -14.10 3.12
N ARG A 605 7.92 -13.75 4.41
CA ARG A 605 8.70 -12.69 5.05
C ARG A 605 10.21 -12.88 4.91
N HIS A 606 10.90 -11.76 4.71
CA HIS A 606 12.35 -11.74 4.72
C HIS A 606 12.95 -10.35 4.99
N PRO A 607 14.24 -10.28 5.38
CA PRO A 607 14.96 -9.02 5.41
C PRO A 607 14.94 -8.36 4.03
N LYS A 608 14.57 -7.08 3.97
CA LYS A 608 14.60 -6.31 2.71
C LYS A 608 16.05 -6.00 2.35
N ALA A 609 16.39 -6.14 1.08
CA ALA A 609 17.70 -5.73 0.58
C ALA A 609 17.83 -4.19 0.62
N VAL A 610 19.08 -3.71 0.63
CA VAL A 610 19.38 -2.28 0.62
C VAL A 610 18.81 -1.65 -0.67
N ARG A 611 18.11 -0.53 -0.49
CA ARG A 611 17.55 0.24 -1.59
C ARG A 611 18.68 0.88 -2.40
N ILE A 612 18.52 0.93 -3.72
CA ILE A 612 19.46 1.65 -4.60
C ILE A 612 19.36 3.15 -4.32
N GLU A 613 20.47 3.80 -3.97
CA GLU A 613 20.52 5.24 -3.66
C GLU A 613 20.03 6.09 -4.84
N SER A 614 20.59 5.88 -6.03
CA SER A 614 20.18 6.55 -7.29
C SER A 614 18.97 5.91 -7.98
N GLY A 615 18.21 5.03 -7.32
CA GLY A 615 17.09 4.32 -7.94
C GLY A 615 16.02 5.25 -8.51
N ASN A 616 15.73 6.35 -7.81
CA ASN A 616 14.78 7.36 -8.27
C ASN A 616 15.32 8.16 -9.47
N GLU A 617 16.62 8.45 -9.53
CA GLU A 617 17.24 9.18 -10.64
C GLU A 617 17.21 8.33 -11.92
N TYR A 618 17.54 7.03 -11.80
CA TYR A 618 17.42 6.09 -12.92
C TYR A 618 15.98 5.97 -13.42
N PHE A 619 15.01 5.97 -12.50
CA PHE A 619 13.61 5.97 -12.86
C PHE A 619 13.22 7.27 -13.54
N MET A 620 13.56 8.45 -13.03
CA MET A 620 13.20 9.71 -13.70
C MET A 620 13.80 9.80 -15.12
N ALA A 621 14.96 9.19 -15.35
CA ALA A 621 15.60 9.07 -16.65
C ALA A 621 15.08 7.90 -17.53
N TRP A 622 14.10 7.10 -17.07
CA TRP A 622 13.72 5.84 -17.74
C TRP A 622 13.41 6.01 -19.23
N ARG A 623 12.71 7.09 -19.61
CA ARG A 623 12.27 7.35 -20.99
C ARG A 623 13.45 7.56 -21.93
N ALA A 624 14.48 8.28 -21.48
CA ALA A 624 15.70 8.47 -22.25
C ALA A 624 16.54 7.19 -22.29
N ARG A 625 16.67 6.50 -21.14
CA ARG A 625 17.50 5.29 -21.01
C ARG A 625 16.96 4.09 -21.77
N HIS A 626 15.63 3.96 -21.90
CA HIS A 626 14.96 2.78 -22.42
C HIS A 626 15.47 2.31 -23.80
N TYR A 627 15.95 3.24 -24.64
CA TYR A 627 16.48 2.92 -25.97
C TYR A 627 17.91 2.36 -25.96
N GLU A 628 18.64 2.50 -24.85
CA GLU A 628 20.03 2.05 -24.68
C GLU A 628 20.17 1.03 -23.52
N ASP A 629 19.04 0.51 -23.03
CA ASP A 629 18.93 -0.34 -21.85
C ASP A 629 17.93 -1.47 -22.10
N GLY A 630 17.96 -2.54 -21.31
CA GLY A 630 17.05 -3.68 -21.44
C GLY A 630 17.56 -4.74 -22.42
N LEU A 631 16.67 -5.36 -23.18
CA LEU A 631 17.03 -6.51 -24.03
C LEU A 631 18.06 -6.15 -25.11
N ASN A 632 17.94 -4.97 -25.72
CA ASN A 632 18.89 -4.52 -26.75
C ASN A 632 20.30 -4.23 -26.21
N ALA A 633 20.45 -3.98 -24.91
CA ALA A 633 21.73 -3.79 -24.22
C ALA A 633 22.27 -5.09 -23.60
N LEU A 634 21.51 -6.19 -23.68
CA LEU A 634 21.92 -7.49 -23.17
C LEU A 634 22.86 -8.17 -24.17
N SER A 635 24.16 -8.15 -23.86
CA SER A 635 25.22 -8.69 -24.70
C SER A 635 26.02 -9.79 -23.99
N ARG A 636 26.94 -10.44 -24.71
CA ARG A 636 27.90 -11.38 -24.10
C ARG A 636 28.81 -10.74 -23.06
N ALA A 637 28.97 -9.41 -23.08
CA ALA A 637 29.71 -8.69 -22.04
C ALA A 637 28.87 -8.45 -20.77
N SER A 638 27.54 -8.53 -20.89
CA SER A 638 26.59 -8.23 -19.82
C SER A 638 26.41 -9.42 -18.86
N TYR A 639 26.51 -10.66 -19.34
CA TYR A 639 26.41 -11.85 -18.49
C TYR A 639 27.13 -13.06 -19.09
N SER A 640 27.51 -14.01 -18.23
CA SER A 640 27.94 -15.36 -18.64
C SER A 640 27.07 -16.43 -18.00
N VAL A 641 26.75 -17.47 -18.78
CA VAL A 641 26.03 -18.64 -18.27
C VAL A 641 27.03 -19.65 -17.74
N LEU A 642 26.89 -20.01 -16.47
CA LEU A 642 27.76 -20.97 -15.79
C LEU A 642 27.23 -22.40 -15.94
N SER A 643 25.92 -22.59 -15.84
CA SER A 643 25.28 -23.89 -16.02
C SER A 643 23.84 -23.76 -16.53
N ARG A 644 23.38 -24.80 -17.22
CA ARG A 644 21.98 -25.03 -17.58
C ARG A 644 21.64 -26.47 -17.21
N GLN A 645 20.79 -26.67 -16.21
CA GLN A 645 20.49 -28.01 -15.68
C GLN A 645 18.98 -28.23 -15.62
N ALA A 646 18.53 -29.34 -16.21
CA ALA A 646 17.15 -29.77 -16.14
C ALA A 646 16.92 -30.54 -14.82
N MET A 647 16.54 -29.82 -13.76
CA MET A 647 16.21 -30.41 -12.45
C MET A 647 14.82 -31.05 -12.51
N PRO A 648 14.46 -31.96 -11.58
CA PRO A 648 13.14 -32.62 -11.62
C PRO A 648 11.96 -31.63 -11.54
N LEU A 649 12.11 -30.54 -10.79
CA LEU A 649 11.04 -29.55 -10.55
C LEU A 649 11.20 -28.25 -11.35
N TYR A 650 12.36 -27.95 -11.92
CA TYR A 650 12.58 -26.70 -12.66
C TYR A 650 13.84 -26.79 -13.54
N THR A 651 14.01 -25.84 -14.44
CA THR A 651 15.26 -25.65 -15.18
C THR A 651 16.10 -24.60 -14.45
N ASN A 652 17.26 -24.99 -13.91
CA ASN A 652 18.22 -24.06 -13.30
C ASN A 652 19.08 -23.42 -14.41
N ILE A 653 19.17 -22.10 -14.39
CA ILE A 653 20.07 -21.33 -15.24
C ILE A 653 20.92 -20.46 -14.30
N SER A 654 22.11 -20.95 -13.96
CA SER A 654 23.05 -20.20 -13.13
C SER A 654 23.88 -19.25 -13.99
N VAL A 655 23.86 -17.97 -13.66
CA VAL A 655 24.55 -16.93 -14.42
C VAL A 655 25.42 -16.05 -13.53
N ARG A 656 26.46 -15.48 -14.12
CA ARG A 656 27.23 -14.39 -13.54
C ARG A 656 26.91 -13.13 -14.33
N LEU A 657 26.35 -12.13 -13.66
CA LEU A 657 26.08 -10.84 -14.28
C LEU A 657 27.30 -9.94 -14.15
N SER A 658 27.57 -9.17 -15.20
CA SER A 658 28.63 -8.17 -15.24
C SER A 658 28.03 -6.80 -14.97
N ARG A 659 28.43 -6.17 -13.87
CA ARG A 659 28.01 -4.82 -13.55
C ARG A 659 28.79 -3.82 -14.38
N GLN A 660 28.19 -3.32 -15.45
CA GLN A 660 28.71 -2.15 -16.14
C GLN A 660 28.34 -0.89 -15.34
N ARG A 661 29.33 -0.03 -15.05
CA ARG A 661 29.07 1.26 -14.39
C ARG A 661 28.38 2.19 -15.39
N HIS A 662 27.05 2.19 -15.39
CA HIS A 662 26.29 3.23 -16.08
C HIS A 662 26.43 4.54 -15.31
N ARG A 663 27.20 5.51 -15.82
CA ARG A 663 27.13 6.89 -15.34
C ARG A 663 25.85 7.50 -15.91
N ILE A 664 25.03 8.10 -15.04
CA ILE A 664 23.93 8.96 -15.48
C ILE A 664 24.58 10.10 -16.27
N THR A 665 24.35 10.15 -17.57
CA THR A 665 24.82 11.29 -18.38
C THR A 665 23.87 12.47 -18.15
N PRO A 666 24.37 13.72 -18.12
CA PRO A 666 23.51 14.91 -18.01
C PRO A 666 22.41 14.96 -19.07
N GLU A 667 22.67 14.38 -20.24
CA GLU A 667 21.74 14.24 -21.37
C GLU A 667 20.49 13.40 -21.05
N TRP A 668 20.59 12.40 -20.16
CA TRP A 668 19.45 11.58 -19.76
C TRP A 668 18.44 12.34 -18.89
N LEU A 669 18.94 13.30 -18.08
CA LEU A 669 18.08 14.12 -17.22
C LEU A 669 17.50 15.31 -17.98
N SER A 670 18.26 15.92 -18.90
CA SER A 670 17.82 17.07 -19.69
C SER A 670 16.78 16.74 -20.77
N ASN A 671 16.78 15.52 -21.33
CA ASN A 671 15.84 15.11 -22.39
C ASN A 671 14.52 14.54 -21.89
N SER A 672 14.30 14.47 -20.57
CA SER A 672 13.10 13.88 -19.96
C SER A 672 11.77 14.56 -20.35
N ASP A 673 11.83 15.82 -20.80
CA ASP A 673 10.68 16.65 -21.24
C ASP A 673 10.49 16.73 -22.77
N SER A 674 11.39 16.14 -23.58
CA SER A 674 11.28 16.22 -25.04
C SER A 674 10.71 14.94 -25.65
N SER A 675 9.55 15.04 -26.30
CA SER A 675 9.06 13.96 -27.19
C SER A 675 10.05 13.76 -28.34
N PRO A 676 10.46 12.53 -28.68
CA PRO A 676 11.38 12.34 -29.79
C PRO A 676 10.69 12.73 -31.10
N LYS A 677 11.30 13.65 -31.85
CA LYS A 677 10.92 13.91 -33.25
C LYS A 677 11.04 12.58 -34.00
N ARG A 678 9.92 12.08 -34.57
CA ARG A 678 9.90 11.01 -35.56
C ARG A 678 10.86 11.38 -36.69
N THR A 679 12.06 10.83 -36.69
CA THR A 679 12.92 10.85 -37.87
C THR A 679 12.41 9.76 -38.80
N ASN A 680 11.95 10.17 -39.98
CA ASN A 680 11.55 9.28 -41.06
C ASN A 680 12.72 8.37 -41.44
N ARG A 681 12.71 7.13 -40.95
CA ARG A 681 13.53 6.04 -41.50
C ARG A 681 12.72 5.25 -42.53
N SER A 682 12.26 5.95 -43.55
CA SER A 682 11.91 5.33 -44.83
C SER A 682 13.17 5.32 -45.69
N GLN A 683 13.95 4.24 -45.61
CA GLN A 683 14.87 3.71 -46.64
C GLN A 683 15.95 2.84 -45.98
N ARG A 684 15.68 1.54 -45.90
CA ARG A 684 16.58 0.46 -46.35
C ARG A 684 15.83 -0.86 -46.21
N ASN A 685 15.17 -1.20 -47.31
CA ASN A 685 14.75 -2.57 -47.58
C ASN A 685 15.98 -3.47 -47.83
N SER A 686 15.71 -4.77 -47.72
CA SER A 686 16.43 -5.94 -48.22
C SER A 686 17.74 -6.34 -47.54
N GLN A 687 17.74 -7.40 -46.71
CA GLN A 687 17.87 -8.80 -47.14
C GLN A 687 17.70 -9.79 -45.95
N PRO A 688 17.43 -11.09 -46.19
CA PRO A 688 16.65 -11.95 -45.29
C PRO A 688 17.45 -12.99 -44.46
N VAL A 689 16.69 -13.56 -43.50
CA VAL A 689 16.89 -14.70 -42.58
C VAL A 689 17.49 -14.36 -41.22
#